data_AF-A0A7J5JYM4-F1
#
_entry.id   AF-A0A7J5JYM4-F1
#
_cell.length_a   1.000
_cell.length_b   1.000
_cell.length_c   1.000
_cell.angle_alpha   90.00
_cell.angle_beta   90.00
_cell.angle_gamma   90.00
#
_symmetry.space_group_name_H-M   'P 1'
#
loop_
_entity.id
_entity.type
_entity.pdbx_description
1 polymer ?
#
loop_
_entity_poly.entity_id
_entity_poly.type
_entity_poly.pdbx_seq_one_letter_code
_entity_poly.pdbx_strand_id
1 'polypeptide(L)'
;MKKHFLLLVFLLFAAIVEAANPVKQMLERFQKGLSNRFKIEIRSSSDQGDYFELYGGGRKVTVRANNYVSAAFGINWYLKYYCHAHVSFCEDRLPDLPVDLPQVKERHETVLSDNFYMNYCTFSYTTAFWDWKRWEREIDLMALSGINMPMAMVGAEVVWRNTLLKFGYTLPEVKEFLCGPAYFGWLLMGNLENIGGPLPDEWFKEQTVLQKKILARMREYGMKPVFQGFFGMVPSSLKEKYPEAHLVEQGLWNSLQRPPVLDPADPLFEQMAKVWYTEYEKLYGKADLFGGDLFHEGGKTGGIDVTDAARRVQTAMKQYNPDATWVIQAWLGNPKKELLAGLDRKHTLIVDLAAEFWDNWRKRKGFDGFPWLWSHISNYGANIGLHGRLDAIATGPIDGRKDPEASPSMKGTSSTPEGIEVNPVVFDLLNEMRWRSEYLDIDTWLKEYSVRRYGAEDENLKKAWIIFHRTAYGTYSGHRRPSESVFCAPPSLKRDKITASAWSQCRIFYDPDLFAQGVGLFLKSADHLKTVATYQYDVVDFVRQYLADLGREAYYNLVDAYGEKNIKQFDYWSERFLQLIRDQDELLSAHERFFVGRWLDMARFKSEQPELQDLYEHNARMLIGTWTETLSPVRDYAHKEWGGLLKDYYLPRWTNYITYLKGTLEGQSLAVPDSFQAEKAWVNAHNRYVLEADVDPVETAKRMYGKYCGL
;
A
#
# COMPACT_ATOMS: atom_id res chain seq x y z
N MET A 1 -41.73 26.29 34.60
CA MET A 1 -41.73 25.83 33.19
C MET A 1 -40.53 26.33 32.37
N LYS A 2 -40.25 27.65 32.26
CA LYS A 2 -39.12 28.15 31.43
C LYS A 2 -37.72 27.62 31.80
N LYS A 3 -37.39 27.47 33.09
CA LYS A 3 -36.10 26.90 33.54
C LYS A 3 -35.94 25.41 33.20
N HIS A 4 -37.04 24.64 33.19
CA HIS A 4 -36.99 23.21 32.87
C HIS A 4 -36.91 22.96 31.36
N PHE A 5 -37.54 23.83 30.56
CA PHE A 5 -37.40 23.81 29.10
C PHE A 5 -35.98 24.18 28.64
N LEU A 6 -35.37 25.20 29.25
CA LEU A 6 -33.96 25.54 29.00
C LEU A 6 -33.00 24.42 29.40
N LEU A 7 -33.24 23.73 30.52
CA LEU A 7 -32.44 22.58 30.94
C LEU A 7 -32.60 21.39 29.97
N LEU A 8 -33.82 21.11 29.51
CA LEU A 8 -34.11 20.08 28.51
C LEU A 8 -33.46 20.38 27.15
N VAL A 9 -33.51 21.64 26.70
CA VAL A 9 -32.84 22.07 25.45
C VAL A 9 -31.33 22.00 25.59
N PHE A 10 -30.76 22.35 26.75
CA PHE A 10 -29.32 22.25 27.00
C PHE A 10 -28.85 20.78 27.11
N LEU A 11 -29.67 19.91 27.71
CA LEU A 11 -29.41 18.46 27.78
C LEU A 11 -29.56 17.80 26.39
N LEU A 12 -30.51 18.24 25.57
CA LEU A 12 -30.65 17.81 24.17
C LEU A 12 -29.46 18.27 23.32
N PHE A 13 -29.01 19.53 23.46
CA PHE A 13 -27.82 20.03 22.76
C PHE A 13 -26.54 19.32 23.22
N ALA A 14 -26.36 19.11 24.52
CA ALA A 14 -25.21 18.37 25.07
C ALA A 14 -25.20 16.90 24.59
N ALA A 15 -26.36 16.25 24.53
CA ALA A 15 -26.48 14.89 23.99
C ALA A 15 -26.20 14.81 22.47
N ILE A 16 -26.61 15.83 21.69
CA ILE A 16 -26.33 15.92 20.24
C ILE A 16 -24.83 16.17 19.99
N VAL A 17 -24.19 17.04 20.78
CA VAL A 17 -22.74 17.31 20.70
C VAL A 17 -21.92 16.10 21.17
N GLU A 18 -22.40 15.36 22.18
CA GLU A 18 -21.75 14.14 22.66
C GLU A 18 -21.93 12.93 21.71
N ALA A 19 -23.00 12.90 20.92
CA ALA A 19 -23.23 11.96 19.81
C ALA A 19 -22.45 12.31 18.52
N ALA A 20 -21.95 13.55 18.39
CA ALA A 20 -21.22 14.06 17.24
C ALA A 20 -19.69 13.84 17.32
N ASN A 21 -19.18 13.09 18.31
CA ASN A 21 -17.75 12.78 18.39
C ASN A 21 -17.38 11.69 17.35
N PRO A 22 -16.55 12.00 16.34
CA PRO A 22 -16.24 11.08 15.25
C PRO A 22 -15.52 9.81 15.72
N VAL A 23 -14.70 9.91 16.77
CA VAL A 23 -14.00 8.78 17.37
C VAL A 23 -14.99 7.85 18.07
N LYS A 24 -16.04 8.36 18.71
CA LYS A 24 -17.09 7.48 19.27
C LYS A 24 -17.81 6.68 18.19
N GLN A 25 -18.17 7.33 17.08
CA GLN A 25 -18.84 6.65 15.96
C GLN A 25 -17.94 5.59 15.31
N MET A 26 -16.64 5.88 15.20
CA MET A 26 -15.62 4.92 14.78
C MET A 26 -15.61 3.67 15.66
N LEU A 27 -15.55 3.84 16.99
CA LEU A 27 -15.54 2.71 17.92
C LEU A 27 -16.81 1.84 17.79
N GLU A 28 -17.97 2.45 17.55
CA GLU A 28 -19.22 1.70 17.32
C GLU A 28 -19.20 0.90 16.01
N ARG A 29 -18.47 1.36 14.98
CA ARG A 29 -18.27 0.59 13.74
C ARG A 29 -17.33 -0.60 13.93
N PHE A 30 -16.33 -0.50 14.79
CA PHE A 30 -15.44 -1.62 15.14
C PHE A 30 -16.15 -2.66 15.99
N GLN A 31 -16.78 -2.24 17.09
CA GLN A 31 -17.51 -3.12 17.99
C GLN A 31 -18.62 -2.32 18.67
N LYS A 32 -19.87 -2.73 18.44
CA LYS A 32 -21.04 -2.08 19.04
C LYS A 32 -20.91 -2.00 20.56
N GLY A 33 -21.07 -0.81 21.11
CA GLY A 33 -20.92 -0.51 22.53
C GLY A 33 -19.50 -0.18 22.98
N LEU A 34 -18.48 -0.31 22.12
CA LEU A 34 -17.09 0.00 22.47
C LEU A 34 -16.91 1.47 22.85
N SER A 35 -17.66 2.39 22.23
CA SER A 35 -17.58 3.82 22.58
C SER A 35 -17.98 4.09 24.04
N ASN A 36 -18.81 3.24 24.65
CA ASN A 36 -19.21 3.39 26.05
C ASN A 36 -18.09 3.07 27.03
N ARG A 37 -17.01 2.41 26.57
CA ARG A 37 -15.86 2.00 27.38
C ARG A 37 -14.82 3.11 27.50
N PHE A 38 -14.96 4.19 26.74
CA PHE A 38 -14.02 5.31 26.73
C PHE A 38 -14.72 6.64 26.98
N LYS A 39 -14.06 7.51 27.74
CA LYS A 39 -14.38 8.95 27.82
C LYS A 39 -13.32 9.69 27.01
N ILE A 40 -13.74 10.50 26.03
CA ILE A 40 -12.82 11.20 25.13
C ILE A 40 -12.84 12.69 25.46
N GLU A 41 -11.68 13.26 25.78
CA GLU A 41 -11.50 14.67 26.11
C GLU A 41 -10.53 15.34 25.12
N ILE A 42 -11.03 16.17 24.21
CA ILE A 42 -10.16 16.97 23.34
C ILE A 42 -9.80 18.28 24.03
N ARG A 43 -8.50 18.53 24.21
CA ARG A 43 -7.95 19.79 24.73
C ARG A 43 -6.89 20.30 23.77
N SER A 44 -7.34 21.10 22.81
CA SER A 44 -6.48 21.73 21.83
C SER A 44 -5.38 22.54 22.53
N SER A 45 -4.15 22.33 22.07
CA SER A 45 -2.96 23.07 22.46
C SER A 45 -2.39 23.67 21.18
N SER A 46 -2.08 24.97 21.19
CA SER A 46 -1.48 25.65 20.02
C SER A 46 0.05 25.53 19.97
N ASP A 47 0.69 25.14 21.09
CA ASP A 47 2.13 25.38 21.30
C ASP A 47 2.94 24.11 21.63
N GLN A 48 2.28 22.95 21.69
CA GLN A 48 2.91 21.65 21.99
C GLN A 48 2.54 20.65 20.89
N GLY A 49 3.48 19.78 20.53
CA GLY A 49 3.26 18.70 19.56
C GLY A 49 2.08 17.78 19.91
N ASP A 50 1.87 16.74 19.12
CA ASP A 50 0.75 15.82 19.36
C ASP A 50 0.93 15.07 20.69
N TYR A 51 -0.16 14.93 21.45
CA TYR A 51 -0.14 14.20 22.72
C TYR A 51 -1.44 13.43 22.96
N PHE A 52 -1.33 12.35 23.74
CA PHE A 52 -2.46 11.72 24.39
C PHE A 52 -2.11 11.30 25.84
N GLU A 53 -3.12 11.27 26.69
CA GLU A 53 -3.07 10.82 28.07
C GLU A 53 -4.14 9.76 28.29
N LEU A 54 -3.78 8.69 28.99
CA LEU A 54 -4.68 7.61 29.39
C LEU A 54 -4.74 7.59 30.91
N TYR A 55 -5.96 7.64 31.47
CA TYR A 55 -6.13 7.59 32.91
C TYR A 55 -7.46 6.97 33.36
N GLY A 56 -7.41 6.27 34.50
CA GLY A 56 -8.57 5.61 35.09
C GLY A 56 -8.60 4.11 34.79
N GLY A 57 -9.80 3.52 34.78
CA GLY A 57 -10.04 2.07 34.68
C GLY A 57 -11.40 1.73 35.29
N GLY A 58 -11.71 0.43 35.43
CA GLY A 58 -13.04 -0.01 35.85
C GLY A 58 -14.03 0.12 34.68
N ARG A 59 -15.12 0.87 34.84
CA ARG A 59 -16.16 0.91 33.79
C ARG A 59 -15.70 1.62 32.50
N LYS A 60 -14.83 2.63 32.62
CA LYS A 60 -14.31 3.42 31.50
C LYS A 60 -12.86 3.86 31.72
N VAL A 61 -12.12 3.98 30.62
CA VAL A 61 -10.84 4.70 30.58
C VAL A 61 -11.06 6.09 29.98
N THR A 62 -10.43 7.11 30.55
CA THR A 62 -10.41 8.44 29.93
C THR A 62 -9.21 8.57 29.03
N VAL A 63 -9.45 9.02 27.79
CA VAL A 63 -8.42 9.40 26.83
C VAL A 63 -8.52 10.91 26.61
N ARG A 64 -7.46 11.64 26.96
CA ARG A 64 -7.34 13.07 26.68
C ARG A 64 -6.30 13.30 25.60
N ALA A 65 -6.59 14.14 24.61
CA ALA A 65 -5.64 14.42 23.53
C ALA A 65 -5.83 15.83 22.95
N ASN A 66 -4.89 16.32 22.15
CA ASN A 66 -5.00 17.62 21.47
C ASN A 66 -5.90 17.59 20.22
N ASN A 67 -6.09 16.42 19.59
CA ASN A 67 -6.93 16.22 18.42
C ASN A 67 -7.53 14.79 18.37
N TYR A 68 -8.46 14.54 17.44
CA TYR A 68 -9.16 13.27 17.34
C TYR A 68 -8.27 12.11 16.87
N VAL A 69 -7.29 12.35 16.01
CA VAL A 69 -6.32 11.33 15.58
C VAL A 69 -5.46 10.86 16.75
N SER A 70 -4.98 11.78 17.59
CA SER A 70 -4.22 11.46 18.80
C SER A 70 -5.08 10.74 19.85
N ALA A 71 -6.36 11.11 19.97
CA ALA A 71 -7.31 10.38 20.81
C ALA A 71 -7.54 8.94 20.30
N ALA A 72 -7.74 8.77 18.99
CA ALA A 72 -7.92 7.46 18.36
C ALA A 72 -6.67 6.58 18.54
N PHE A 73 -5.48 7.14 18.32
CA PHE A 73 -4.22 6.43 18.57
C PHE A 73 -4.05 6.06 20.05
N GLY A 74 -4.36 6.96 20.99
CA GLY A 74 -4.33 6.65 22.42
C GLY A 74 -5.31 5.54 22.82
N ILE A 75 -6.50 5.51 22.23
CA ILE A 75 -7.43 4.39 22.40
C ILE A 75 -6.83 3.09 21.85
N ASN A 76 -6.25 3.14 20.65
CA ASN A 76 -5.58 1.97 20.06
C ASN A 76 -4.42 1.49 20.94
N TRP A 77 -3.60 2.40 21.47
CA TRP A 77 -2.53 2.09 22.43
C TRP A 77 -3.07 1.35 23.65
N TYR A 78 -4.14 1.87 24.27
CA TYR A 78 -4.78 1.20 25.40
C TYR A 78 -5.29 -0.19 25.04
N LEU A 79 -5.96 -0.32 23.89
CA LEU A 79 -6.46 -1.59 23.38
C LEU A 79 -5.34 -2.61 23.14
N LYS A 80 -4.19 -2.18 22.59
CA LYS A 80 -3.01 -3.02 22.36
C LYS A 80 -2.40 -3.53 23.67
N TYR A 81 -2.07 -2.62 24.58
CA TYR A 81 -1.22 -2.91 25.73
C TYR A 81 -1.98 -3.38 26.98
N TYR A 82 -3.25 -3.02 27.12
CA TYR A 82 -4.04 -3.37 28.31
C TYR A 82 -5.18 -4.35 28.00
N CYS A 83 -5.69 -4.36 26.77
CA CYS A 83 -6.79 -5.26 26.38
C CYS A 83 -6.35 -6.40 25.45
N HIS A 84 -5.08 -6.46 25.06
CA HIS A 84 -4.55 -7.44 24.09
C HIS A 84 -5.37 -7.54 22.81
N ALA A 85 -5.77 -6.38 22.29
CA ALA A 85 -6.50 -6.27 21.05
C ALA A 85 -5.60 -5.84 19.91
N HIS A 86 -5.96 -6.24 18.69
CA HIS A 86 -5.27 -5.84 17.48
C HIS A 86 -6.28 -5.53 16.38
N VAL A 87 -6.02 -4.50 15.61
CA VAL A 87 -6.90 -4.06 14.52
C VAL A 87 -6.03 -3.69 13.34
N SER A 88 -6.30 -4.25 12.16
CA SER A 88 -5.59 -3.87 10.94
C SER A 88 -6.41 -4.14 9.67
N PHE A 89 -5.77 -3.98 8.52
CA PHE A 89 -6.33 -4.42 7.24
C PHE A 89 -6.19 -5.94 7.01
N CYS A 90 -5.39 -6.64 7.84
CA CYS A 90 -5.13 -8.10 7.81
C CYS A 90 -5.79 -8.76 9.02
N GLU A 91 -7.12 -8.65 9.06
CA GLU A 91 -8.02 -9.12 10.12
C GLU A 91 -7.90 -8.39 11.48
N ASP A 92 -9.01 -8.44 12.20
CA ASP A 92 -9.13 -7.89 13.55
C ASP A 92 -9.09 -8.98 14.61
N ARG A 93 -8.51 -8.63 15.75
CA ARG A 93 -8.69 -9.33 17.02
C ARG A 93 -9.13 -8.34 18.09
N LEU A 94 -10.45 -8.14 18.18
CA LEU A 94 -11.08 -7.38 19.27
C LEU A 94 -11.71 -8.37 20.27
N PRO A 95 -11.20 -8.47 21.52
CA PRO A 95 -11.81 -9.31 22.54
C PRO A 95 -13.03 -8.64 23.19
N ASP A 96 -13.86 -9.44 23.86
CA ASP A 96 -14.83 -8.91 24.81
C ASP A 96 -14.08 -8.27 25.97
N LEU A 97 -14.21 -6.94 26.07
CA LEU A 97 -13.49 -6.18 27.09
C LEU A 97 -14.05 -6.51 28.49
N PRO A 98 -13.18 -6.78 29.48
CA PRO A 98 -13.60 -7.16 30.83
C PRO A 98 -14.51 -6.10 31.44
N VAL A 99 -15.46 -6.47 32.31
CA VAL A 99 -16.42 -5.53 32.93
C VAL A 99 -15.71 -4.32 33.55
N ASP A 100 -14.60 -4.61 34.23
CA ASP A 100 -13.66 -3.63 34.76
C ASP A 100 -12.39 -3.64 33.91
N LEU A 101 -12.19 -2.54 33.18
CA LEU A 101 -11.01 -2.26 32.38
C LEU A 101 -9.78 -2.10 33.28
N PRO A 102 -8.61 -2.59 32.85
CA PRO A 102 -7.34 -2.35 33.53
C PRO A 102 -7.11 -0.87 33.90
N GLN A 103 -6.48 -0.65 35.04
CA GLN A 103 -6.11 0.70 35.46
C GLN A 103 -4.89 1.18 34.67
N VAL A 104 -4.93 2.44 34.23
CA VAL A 104 -3.86 3.09 33.48
C VAL A 104 -3.65 4.51 33.98
N LYS A 105 -2.40 4.99 33.92
CA LYS A 105 -2.02 6.40 34.09
C LYS A 105 -0.71 6.69 33.35
N GLU A 106 -0.83 7.11 32.09
CA GLU A 106 0.32 7.41 31.22
C GLU A 106 0.05 8.61 30.32
N ARG A 107 1.13 9.22 29.83
CA ARG A 107 1.11 10.33 28.87
C ARG A 107 2.18 10.06 27.81
N HIS A 108 1.80 10.24 26.56
CA HIS A 108 2.69 10.14 25.40
C HIS A 108 2.59 11.42 24.60
N GLU A 109 3.73 11.91 24.12
CA GLU A 109 3.81 13.13 23.32
C GLU A 109 4.91 13.01 22.27
N THR A 110 4.73 13.73 21.17
CA THR A 110 5.69 13.75 20.07
C THR A 110 5.75 15.10 19.39
N VAL A 111 6.97 15.52 19.04
CA VAL A 111 7.23 16.71 18.22
C VAL A 111 7.11 16.42 16.72
N LEU A 112 7.02 15.15 16.34
CA LEU A 112 6.80 14.68 14.98
C LEU A 112 5.33 14.89 14.62
N SER A 113 4.97 16.08 14.14
CA SER A 113 3.58 16.47 13.89
C SER A 113 2.92 15.74 12.74
N ASP A 114 3.69 15.20 11.80
CA ASP A 114 3.16 14.73 10.51
C ASP A 114 3.25 13.19 10.42
N ASN A 115 2.17 12.54 9.99
CA ASN A 115 2.15 11.12 9.67
C ASN A 115 1.43 10.90 8.34
N PHE A 116 2.23 10.76 7.29
CA PHE A 116 1.78 10.65 5.91
C PHE A 116 1.50 9.19 5.52
N TYR A 117 0.49 8.97 4.69
CA TYR A 117 0.10 7.62 4.30
C TYR A 117 -0.33 7.52 2.83
N MET A 118 0.06 6.39 2.24
CA MET A 118 -0.14 5.91 0.87
C MET A 118 0.92 6.39 -0.12
N ASN A 119 0.95 5.69 -1.26
CA ASN A 119 1.71 6.03 -2.45
C ASN A 119 0.70 6.22 -3.61
N TYR A 120 1.08 6.89 -4.69
CA TYR A 120 0.29 6.90 -5.92
C TYR A 120 -0.04 5.48 -6.40
N CYS A 121 0.93 4.56 -6.32
CA CYS A 121 0.76 3.15 -6.69
C CYS A 121 -0.33 2.45 -5.85
N THR A 122 -0.57 2.87 -4.60
CA THR A 122 -1.63 2.28 -3.76
C THR A 122 -3.01 2.47 -4.38
N PHE A 123 -3.23 3.59 -5.08
CA PHE A 123 -4.49 3.90 -5.77
C PHE A 123 -4.79 3.00 -6.97
N SER A 124 -3.80 2.20 -7.36
CA SER A 124 -3.90 1.25 -8.45
C SER A 124 -3.84 -0.19 -7.97
N TYR A 125 -2.78 -0.57 -7.26
CA TYR A 125 -2.58 -1.97 -6.86
C TYR A 125 -3.47 -2.42 -5.71
N THR A 126 -4.14 -1.50 -5.01
CA THR A 126 -5.00 -1.85 -3.87
C THR A 126 -6.37 -1.20 -3.95
N THR A 127 -6.45 0.13 -4.10
CA THR A 127 -7.73 0.83 -3.90
C THR A 127 -8.55 1.03 -5.17
N ALA A 128 -8.06 0.60 -6.35
CA ALA A 128 -8.67 0.92 -7.65
C ALA A 128 -10.17 0.60 -7.71
N PHE A 129 -10.60 -0.49 -7.05
CA PHE A 129 -11.98 -0.99 -7.08
C PHE A 129 -12.68 -0.92 -5.73
N TRP A 130 -12.15 -0.16 -4.77
CA TRP A 130 -12.77 -0.04 -3.46
C TRP A 130 -14.09 0.73 -3.51
N ASP A 131 -15.06 0.25 -2.73
CA ASP A 131 -16.31 0.95 -2.48
C ASP A 131 -16.20 1.88 -1.25
N TRP A 132 -17.31 2.54 -0.90
CA TRP A 132 -17.34 3.39 0.28
C TRP A 132 -17.09 2.61 1.57
N LYS A 133 -17.64 1.40 1.71
CA LYS A 133 -17.52 0.62 2.96
C LYS A 133 -16.05 0.29 3.24
N ARG A 134 -15.29 -0.10 2.22
CA ARG A 134 -13.85 -0.38 2.37
C ARG A 134 -13.04 0.88 2.67
N TRP A 135 -13.35 2.00 2.01
CA TRP A 135 -12.73 3.31 2.31
C TRP A 135 -13.04 3.81 3.71
N GLU A 136 -14.29 3.68 4.14
CA GLU A 136 -14.73 4.06 5.49
C GLU A 136 -13.89 3.32 6.54
N ARG A 137 -13.73 2.01 6.34
CA ARG A 137 -12.89 1.17 7.19
C ARG A 137 -11.42 1.58 7.15
N GLU A 138 -10.86 1.90 5.98
CA GLU A 138 -9.47 2.34 5.88
C GLU A 138 -9.23 3.63 6.66
N ILE A 139 -10.12 4.62 6.54
CA ILE A 139 -9.94 5.92 7.21
C ILE A 139 -10.09 5.77 8.73
N ASP A 140 -10.93 4.85 9.20
CA ASP A 140 -11.01 4.48 10.61
C ASP A 140 -9.68 3.85 11.10
N LEU A 141 -9.06 2.98 10.29
CA LEU A 141 -7.72 2.43 10.56
C LEU A 141 -6.63 3.50 10.55
N MET A 142 -6.71 4.47 9.63
CA MET A 142 -5.81 5.62 9.58
C MET A 142 -5.85 6.39 10.91
N ALA A 143 -7.04 6.67 11.43
CA ALA A 143 -7.20 7.39 12.70
C ALA A 143 -6.61 6.60 13.88
N LEU A 144 -6.91 5.29 14.00
CA LEU A 144 -6.34 4.42 15.04
C LEU A 144 -4.81 4.27 14.93
N SER A 145 -4.25 4.45 13.73
CA SER A 145 -2.81 4.39 13.45
C SER A 145 -2.12 5.75 13.57
N GLY A 146 -2.86 6.80 13.96
CA GLY A 146 -2.27 8.12 14.16
C GLY A 146 -1.88 8.82 12.85
N ILE A 147 -2.45 8.41 11.72
CA ILE A 147 -2.25 9.02 10.40
C ILE A 147 -3.07 10.31 10.34
N ASN A 148 -2.43 11.41 9.94
CA ASN A 148 -3.09 12.71 9.83
C ASN A 148 -2.89 13.38 8.46
N MET A 149 -2.08 12.80 7.56
CA MET A 149 -1.82 13.32 6.22
C MET A 149 -1.98 12.23 5.14
N PRO A 150 -3.18 11.67 4.94
CA PRO A 150 -3.39 10.66 3.91
C PRO A 150 -3.41 11.28 2.51
N MET A 151 -2.90 10.57 1.51
CA MET A 151 -3.16 10.92 0.11
C MET A 151 -4.65 10.72 -0.24
N ALA A 152 -5.18 11.56 -1.13
CA ALA A 152 -6.57 11.48 -1.57
C ALA A 152 -6.68 11.68 -3.09
N MET A 153 -6.28 10.66 -3.86
CA MET A 153 -6.20 10.72 -5.33
C MET A 153 -7.47 10.26 -6.06
N VAL A 154 -8.45 9.70 -5.34
CA VAL A 154 -9.73 9.27 -5.93
C VAL A 154 -10.44 10.45 -6.58
N GLY A 155 -10.88 10.29 -7.83
CA GLY A 155 -11.62 11.32 -8.57
C GLY A 155 -10.75 12.42 -9.19
N ALA A 156 -9.42 12.33 -9.14
CA ALA A 156 -8.52 13.27 -9.84
C ALA A 156 -8.80 13.30 -11.37
N GLU A 157 -9.23 12.19 -11.95
CA GLU A 157 -9.66 12.07 -13.34
C GLU A 157 -10.91 12.90 -13.66
N VAL A 158 -11.76 13.19 -12.67
CA VAL A 158 -12.90 14.09 -12.81
C VAL A 158 -12.44 15.55 -12.90
N VAL A 159 -11.40 15.90 -12.13
CA VAL A 159 -10.74 17.22 -12.20
C VAL A 159 -10.08 17.37 -13.57
N TRP A 160 -9.37 16.34 -14.06
CA TRP A 160 -8.82 16.31 -15.41
C TRP A 160 -9.87 16.53 -16.47
N ARG A 161 -10.96 15.75 -16.42
CA ARG A 161 -12.08 15.91 -17.35
C ARG A 161 -12.61 17.34 -17.34
N ASN A 162 -12.93 17.88 -16.18
CA ASN A 162 -13.48 19.24 -16.09
C ASN A 162 -12.48 20.30 -16.58
N THR A 163 -11.19 20.12 -16.28
CA THR A 163 -10.12 21.02 -16.72
C THR A 163 -10.01 21.01 -18.23
N LEU A 164 -9.79 19.84 -18.84
CA LEU A 164 -9.58 19.72 -20.30
C LEU A 164 -10.79 20.20 -21.11
N LEU A 165 -12.02 20.00 -20.62
CA LEU A 165 -13.23 20.56 -21.26
C LEU A 165 -13.20 22.10 -21.34
N LYS A 166 -12.47 22.79 -20.44
CA LYS A 166 -12.25 24.26 -20.51
C LYS A 166 -11.19 24.66 -21.53
N PHE A 167 -10.37 23.72 -21.99
CA PHE A 167 -9.29 23.92 -22.96
C PHE A 167 -9.63 23.28 -24.32
N GLY A 168 -10.92 23.24 -24.67
CA GLY A 168 -11.38 22.85 -26.00
C GLY A 168 -11.34 21.34 -26.30
N TYR A 169 -11.17 20.50 -25.29
CA TYR A 169 -11.35 19.06 -25.44
C TYR A 169 -12.83 18.68 -25.41
N THR A 170 -13.18 17.68 -26.20
CA THR A 170 -14.42 16.91 -26.12
C THR A 170 -14.26 15.76 -25.12
N LEU A 171 -15.36 15.21 -24.63
CA LEU A 171 -15.30 14.09 -23.69
C LEU A 171 -14.58 12.84 -24.26
N PRO A 172 -14.76 12.45 -25.54
CA PRO A 172 -13.96 11.39 -26.15
C PRO A 172 -12.45 11.66 -26.11
N GLU A 173 -12.00 12.86 -26.47
CA GLU A 173 -10.57 13.20 -26.44
C GLU A 173 -10.00 13.17 -25.00
N VAL A 174 -10.81 13.57 -24.00
CA VAL A 174 -10.42 13.42 -22.59
C VAL A 174 -10.24 11.94 -22.23
N LYS A 175 -11.16 11.08 -22.65
CA LYS A 175 -11.10 9.64 -22.35
C LYS A 175 -9.96 8.91 -23.07
N GLU A 176 -9.49 9.47 -24.19
CA GLU A 176 -8.30 8.97 -24.91
C GLU A 176 -7.01 9.34 -24.18
N PHE A 177 -6.96 10.48 -23.49
CA PHE A 177 -5.86 10.81 -22.59
C PHE A 177 -5.85 9.95 -21.33
N LEU A 178 -7.01 9.86 -20.65
CA LEU A 178 -7.11 9.14 -19.38
C LEU A 178 -6.84 7.64 -19.56
N CYS A 179 -6.32 7.02 -18.50
CA CYS A 179 -6.17 5.58 -18.43
C CYS A 179 -7.42 4.91 -17.84
N GLY A 180 -7.45 3.58 -17.92
CA GLY A 180 -8.39 2.73 -17.22
C GLY A 180 -8.21 2.81 -15.70
N PRO A 181 -9.21 2.33 -14.95
CA PRO A 181 -9.34 2.55 -13.51
C PRO A 181 -8.21 1.96 -12.67
N ALA A 182 -7.58 0.90 -13.17
CA ALA A 182 -6.47 0.24 -12.50
C ALA A 182 -5.15 1.01 -12.61
N TYR A 183 -5.05 2.07 -13.43
CA TYR A 183 -3.76 2.68 -13.80
C TYR A 183 -3.53 4.13 -13.35
N PHE A 184 -4.48 4.71 -12.59
CA PHE A 184 -4.41 6.13 -12.22
C PHE A 184 -3.18 6.53 -11.42
N GLY A 185 -2.63 5.63 -10.59
CA GLY A 185 -1.37 5.91 -9.89
C GLY A 185 -0.25 6.33 -10.85
N TRP A 186 -0.06 5.60 -11.95
CA TRP A 186 0.97 5.88 -12.95
C TRP A 186 0.62 7.06 -13.86
N LEU A 187 -0.66 7.27 -14.18
CA LEU A 187 -1.08 8.47 -14.90
C LEU A 187 -0.73 9.73 -14.08
N LEU A 188 -1.08 9.77 -12.79
CA LEU A 188 -0.88 10.94 -11.95
C LEU A 188 0.61 11.24 -11.64
N MET A 189 1.48 10.24 -11.80
CA MET A 189 2.94 10.40 -11.76
C MET A 189 3.56 10.74 -13.13
N GLY A 190 2.75 10.83 -14.20
CA GLY A 190 3.20 11.16 -15.55
C GLY A 190 4.02 10.06 -16.22
N ASN A 191 3.75 8.79 -15.89
CA ASN A 191 4.44 7.64 -16.47
C ASN A 191 3.73 7.08 -17.71
N LEU A 192 2.42 7.25 -17.82
CA LEU A 192 1.63 6.72 -18.92
C LEU A 192 0.40 7.57 -19.20
N GLU A 193 -0.15 7.42 -20.40
CA GLU A 193 -1.50 7.83 -20.81
C GLU A 193 -2.10 6.76 -21.72
N ASN A 194 -3.43 6.77 -21.93
CA ASN A 194 -4.12 5.92 -22.90
C ASN A 194 -3.87 4.39 -22.78
N ILE A 195 -4.11 3.81 -21.59
CA ILE A 195 -4.06 2.36 -21.37
C ILE A 195 -5.28 1.88 -20.59
N GLY A 196 -5.89 0.76 -20.98
CA GLY A 196 -7.02 0.15 -20.25
C GLY A 196 -8.34 0.93 -20.29
N GLY A 197 -8.39 2.06 -20.99
CA GLY A 197 -9.60 2.83 -21.23
C GLY A 197 -10.40 2.36 -22.46
N PRO A 198 -11.40 3.14 -22.91
CA PRO A 198 -11.84 4.42 -22.34
C PRO A 198 -12.66 4.25 -21.06
N LEU A 199 -12.62 5.24 -20.16
CA LEU A 199 -13.41 5.21 -18.93
C LEU A 199 -14.93 5.33 -19.21
N PRO A 200 -15.78 4.52 -18.57
CA PRO A 200 -17.24 4.68 -18.65
C PRO A 200 -17.72 6.00 -18.05
N ASP A 201 -18.86 6.52 -18.50
CA ASP A 201 -19.41 7.78 -17.95
C ASP A 201 -19.84 7.65 -16.48
N GLU A 202 -20.32 6.46 -16.09
CA GLU A 202 -20.70 6.15 -14.71
C GLU A 202 -19.51 6.28 -13.75
N TRP A 203 -18.30 5.96 -14.22
CA TRP A 203 -17.07 6.07 -13.43
C TRP A 203 -16.90 7.48 -12.87
N PHE A 204 -16.96 8.53 -13.71
CA PHE A 204 -16.75 9.90 -13.25
C PHE A 204 -17.78 10.32 -12.20
N LYS A 205 -19.04 9.89 -12.35
CA LYS A 205 -20.11 10.19 -11.40
C LYS A 205 -19.84 9.51 -10.06
N GLU A 206 -19.51 8.21 -10.09
CA GLU A 206 -19.25 7.43 -8.89
C GLU A 206 -18.03 7.91 -8.13
N GLN A 207 -16.92 8.17 -8.82
CA GLN A 207 -15.69 8.64 -8.18
C GLN A 207 -15.85 10.04 -7.59
N THR A 208 -16.69 10.89 -8.19
CA THR A 208 -17.09 12.17 -7.58
C THR A 208 -17.80 11.96 -6.24
N VAL A 209 -18.76 11.03 -6.18
CA VAL A 209 -19.51 10.74 -4.95
C VAL A 209 -18.61 10.09 -3.91
N LEU A 210 -17.79 9.12 -4.31
CA LEU A 210 -16.89 8.40 -3.43
C LEU A 210 -15.86 9.35 -2.80
N GLN A 211 -15.19 10.17 -3.60
CA GLN A 211 -14.18 11.10 -3.09
C GLN A 211 -14.79 12.12 -2.12
N LYS A 212 -16.00 12.62 -2.37
CA LYS A 212 -16.69 13.50 -1.41
C LYS A 212 -16.90 12.83 -0.04
N LYS A 213 -17.24 11.54 -0.01
CA LYS A 213 -17.38 10.79 1.24
C LYS A 213 -16.04 10.56 1.94
N ILE A 214 -15.00 10.18 1.18
CA ILE A 214 -13.63 10.00 1.68
C ILE A 214 -13.14 11.27 2.37
N LEU A 215 -13.23 12.40 1.68
CA LEU A 215 -12.77 13.68 2.19
C LEU A 215 -13.58 14.18 3.38
N ALA A 216 -14.89 13.94 3.37
CA ALA A 216 -15.74 14.27 4.52
C ALA A 216 -15.25 13.52 5.78
N ARG A 217 -15.03 12.20 5.69
CA ARG A 217 -14.57 11.40 6.83
C ARG A 217 -13.14 11.74 7.27
N MET A 218 -12.21 11.96 6.34
CA MET A 218 -10.85 12.41 6.68
C MET A 218 -10.87 13.72 7.47
N ARG A 219 -11.64 14.71 6.99
CA ARG A 219 -11.79 16.02 7.65
C ARG A 219 -12.54 15.91 8.98
N GLU A 220 -13.47 14.97 9.12
CA GLU A 220 -14.17 14.68 10.38
C GLU A 220 -13.18 14.34 11.51
N TYR A 221 -12.12 13.59 11.20
CA TYR A 221 -11.03 13.28 12.15
C TYR A 221 -10.00 14.40 12.31
N GLY A 222 -10.06 15.45 11.49
CA GLY A 222 -9.05 16.50 11.44
C GLY A 222 -7.80 16.13 10.63
N MET A 223 -7.88 15.10 9.78
CA MET A 223 -6.81 14.77 8.84
C MET A 223 -6.73 15.84 7.73
N LYS A 224 -5.53 16.05 7.19
CA LYS A 224 -5.24 16.94 6.06
C LYS A 224 -4.97 16.09 4.81
N PRO A 225 -5.96 15.91 3.92
CA PRO A 225 -5.78 15.10 2.72
C PRO A 225 -4.80 15.78 1.74
N VAL A 226 -3.93 14.99 1.11
CA VAL A 226 -3.01 15.46 0.07
C VAL A 226 -3.65 15.26 -1.31
N PHE A 227 -3.90 16.37 -2.01
CA PHE A 227 -4.51 16.39 -3.34
C PHE A 227 -3.45 16.32 -4.44
N GLN A 228 -3.86 16.08 -5.69
CA GLN A 228 -2.96 16.20 -6.82
C GLN A 228 -2.71 17.68 -7.18
N GLY A 229 -1.44 18.08 -7.18
CA GLY A 229 -0.97 19.35 -7.70
C GLY A 229 -0.84 19.34 -9.22
N PHE A 230 -0.99 20.51 -9.84
CA PHE A 230 -0.69 20.69 -11.26
C PHE A 230 0.79 21.05 -11.42
N PHE A 231 1.59 20.08 -11.82
CA PHE A 231 3.04 20.24 -12.03
C PHE A 231 3.42 20.39 -13.52
N GLY A 232 2.44 20.45 -14.43
CA GLY A 232 2.67 20.69 -15.86
C GLY A 232 2.47 19.47 -16.76
N MET A 233 2.19 18.28 -16.23
CA MET A 233 1.74 17.16 -17.05
C MET A 233 0.49 17.55 -17.85
N VAL A 234 0.45 17.25 -19.14
CA VAL A 234 -0.69 17.52 -20.04
C VAL A 234 -0.84 16.40 -21.09
N PRO A 235 -2.00 16.23 -21.75
CA PRO A 235 -2.16 15.22 -22.80
C PRO A 235 -1.18 15.40 -23.96
N SER A 236 -0.71 14.31 -24.58
CA SER A 236 0.15 14.42 -25.79
C SER A 236 -0.53 15.14 -26.96
N SER A 237 -1.86 15.16 -26.99
CA SER A 237 -2.65 15.88 -28.00
C SER A 237 -2.77 17.38 -27.76
N LEU A 238 -2.21 17.94 -26.67
CA LEU A 238 -2.36 19.37 -26.37
C LEU A 238 -1.79 20.28 -27.47
N LYS A 239 -0.71 19.85 -28.12
CA LYS A 239 -0.09 20.55 -29.26
C LYS A 239 -1.03 20.77 -30.44
N GLU A 240 -2.06 19.95 -30.59
CA GLU A 240 -3.04 20.10 -31.68
C GLU A 240 -4.00 21.26 -31.44
N LYS A 241 -4.26 21.58 -30.16
CA LYS A 241 -5.13 22.69 -29.75
C LYS A 241 -4.34 23.96 -29.42
N TYR A 242 -3.10 23.81 -28.95
CA TYR A 242 -2.19 24.89 -28.56
C TYR A 242 -0.81 24.67 -29.21
N PRO A 243 -0.66 24.91 -30.53
CA PRO A 243 0.57 24.61 -31.27
C PRO A 243 1.77 25.46 -30.85
N GLU A 244 1.52 26.64 -30.28
CA GLU A 244 2.56 27.55 -29.78
C GLU A 244 2.98 27.24 -28.33
N ALA A 245 2.32 26.31 -27.65
CA ALA A 245 2.65 25.95 -26.27
C ALA A 245 4.02 25.24 -26.22
N HIS A 246 4.87 25.67 -25.28
CA HIS A 246 6.16 25.03 -25.06
C HIS A 246 5.99 23.71 -24.29
N LEU A 247 5.94 22.60 -25.02
CA LEU A 247 5.82 21.25 -24.47
C LEU A 247 7.15 20.50 -24.54
N VAL A 248 7.52 19.85 -23.44
CA VAL A 248 8.67 18.94 -23.39
C VAL A 248 8.20 17.50 -23.38
N GLU A 249 8.44 16.84 -24.50
CA GLU A 249 8.20 15.40 -24.68
C GLU A 249 9.04 14.57 -23.71
N GLN A 250 8.37 13.71 -22.94
CA GLN A 250 9.01 12.91 -21.89
C GLN A 250 9.49 11.54 -22.38
N GLY A 251 9.15 11.14 -23.60
CA GLY A 251 9.53 9.86 -24.20
C GLY A 251 8.72 8.69 -23.63
N LEU A 252 9.38 7.52 -23.48
CA LEU A 252 8.73 6.31 -23.00
C LEU A 252 9.14 5.97 -21.56
N TRP A 253 8.22 5.42 -20.78
CA TRP A 253 8.50 4.73 -19.51
C TRP A 253 8.10 3.27 -19.69
N ASN A 254 9.06 2.34 -19.60
CA ASN A 254 8.83 0.90 -19.77
C ASN A 254 8.01 0.55 -21.04
N SER A 255 8.36 1.17 -22.16
CA SER A 255 7.68 1.04 -23.46
C SER A 255 6.31 1.72 -23.59
N LEU A 256 5.88 2.49 -22.59
CA LEU A 256 4.61 3.23 -22.60
C LEU A 256 4.84 4.72 -22.84
N GLN A 257 3.95 5.33 -23.61
CA GLN A 257 4.00 6.76 -23.91
C GLN A 257 3.77 7.58 -22.63
N ARG A 258 4.72 8.44 -22.30
CA ARG A 258 4.56 9.41 -21.21
C ARG A 258 3.82 10.65 -21.73
N PRO A 259 2.92 11.25 -20.94
CA PRO A 259 2.41 12.58 -21.26
C PRO A 259 3.56 13.61 -21.26
N PRO A 260 3.54 14.62 -22.16
CA PRO A 260 4.49 15.71 -22.12
C PRO A 260 4.31 16.60 -20.89
N VAL A 261 5.33 17.40 -20.62
CA VAL A 261 5.30 18.46 -19.59
C VAL A 261 5.19 19.80 -20.29
N LEU A 262 4.12 20.55 -20.03
CA LEU A 262 3.99 21.97 -20.33
C LEU A 262 4.97 22.75 -19.46
N ASP A 263 5.86 23.50 -20.11
CA ASP A 263 6.85 24.33 -19.42
C ASP A 263 6.14 25.32 -18.48
N PRO A 264 6.46 25.33 -17.17
CA PRO A 264 5.88 26.29 -16.25
C PRO A 264 6.11 27.76 -16.60
N ALA A 265 7.10 28.08 -17.44
CA ALA A 265 7.32 29.42 -17.98
C ALA A 265 6.34 29.83 -19.08
N ASP A 266 5.62 28.87 -19.70
CA ASP A 266 4.61 29.13 -20.70
C ASP A 266 3.34 29.76 -20.07
N PRO A 267 2.76 30.85 -20.63
CA PRO A 267 1.55 31.46 -20.10
C PRO A 267 0.33 30.51 -19.99
N LEU A 268 0.28 29.44 -20.80
CA LEU A 268 -0.76 28.42 -20.71
C LEU A 268 -0.70 27.65 -19.40
N PHE A 269 0.50 27.49 -18.80
CA PHE A 269 0.68 26.77 -17.54
C PHE A 269 -0.14 27.42 -16.42
N GLU A 270 -0.01 28.74 -16.24
CA GLU A 270 -0.74 29.48 -15.21
C GLU A 270 -2.26 29.40 -15.44
N GLN A 271 -2.71 29.47 -16.70
CA GLN A 271 -4.12 29.33 -17.04
C GLN A 271 -4.67 27.95 -16.68
N MET A 272 -3.96 26.88 -17.06
CA MET A 272 -4.36 25.51 -16.77
C MET A 272 -4.30 25.21 -15.26
N ALA A 273 -3.25 25.65 -14.57
CA ALA A 273 -3.10 25.51 -13.13
C ALA A 273 -4.26 26.18 -12.38
N LYS A 274 -4.63 27.41 -12.77
CA LYS A 274 -5.77 28.12 -12.19
C LYS A 274 -7.07 27.35 -12.37
N VAL A 275 -7.35 26.82 -13.55
CA VAL A 275 -8.56 26.02 -13.80
C VAL A 275 -8.53 24.72 -13.00
N TRP A 276 -7.38 24.03 -12.98
CA TRP A 276 -7.17 22.79 -12.22
C TRP A 276 -7.56 22.97 -10.75
N TYR A 277 -6.97 23.95 -10.06
CA TYR A 277 -7.25 24.17 -8.65
C TYR A 277 -8.68 24.68 -8.42
N THR A 278 -9.24 25.47 -9.34
CA THR A 278 -10.64 25.94 -9.27
C THR A 278 -11.62 24.76 -9.36
N GLU A 279 -11.39 23.81 -10.28
CA GLU A 279 -12.25 22.64 -10.42
C GLU A 279 -12.07 21.66 -9.24
N TYR A 280 -10.85 21.53 -8.70
CA TYR A 280 -10.61 20.80 -7.46
C TYR A 280 -11.43 21.36 -6.30
N GLU A 281 -11.35 22.69 -6.07
CA GLU A 281 -12.10 23.33 -4.99
C GLU A 281 -13.60 23.17 -5.16
N LYS A 282 -14.09 23.38 -6.38
CA LYS A 282 -15.52 23.25 -6.71
C LYS A 282 -16.04 21.83 -6.47
N LEU A 283 -15.25 20.80 -6.79
CA LEU A 283 -15.66 19.41 -6.62
C LEU A 283 -15.51 18.94 -5.17
N TYR A 284 -14.40 19.29 -4.52
CA TYR A 284 -13.89 18.60 -3.34
C TYR A 284 -13.54 19.53 -2.17
N GLY A 285 -13.69 20.84 -2.34
CA GLY A 285 -13.32 21.86 -1.36
C GLY A 285 -11.82 22.13 -1.32
N LYS A 286 -11.43 23.12 -0.53
CA LYS A 286 -10.03 23.56 -0.40
C LYS A 286 -9.13 22.49 0.23
N ALA A 287 -7.86 22.49 -0.19
CA ALA A 287 -6.78 21.69 0.38
C ALA A 287 -5.52 22.55 0.59
N ASP A 288 -4.71 22.16 1.57
CA ASP A 288 -3.44 22.81 1.89
C ASP A 288 -2.23 22.03 1.37
N LEU A 289 -2.42 20.76 1.01
CA LEU A 289 -1.33 19.85 0.68
C LEU A 289 -1.52 19.33 -0.75
N PHE A 290 -0.47 19.43 -1.56
CA PHE A 290 -0.49 19.00 -2.97
C PHE A 290 0.71 18.11 -3.27
N GLY A 291 0.46 16.90 -3.76
CA GLY A 291 1.47 15.98 -4.27
C GLY A 291 1.68 16.15 -5.78
N GLY A 292 2.81 15.67 -6.28
CA GLY A 292 3.12 15.59 -7.71
C GLY A 292 4.58 15.87 -7.97
N ASP A 293 5.22 15.10 -8.84
CA ASP A 293 6.67 15.15 -8.99
C ASP A 293 7.05 15.43 -10.45
N LEU A 294 7.74 16.56 -10.67
CA LEU A 294 8.43 16.80 -11.93
C LEU A 294 9.51 15.73 -12.13
N PHE A 295 9.55 15.10 -13.31
CA PHE A 295 10.59 14.16 -13.72
C PHE A 295 10.67 12.87 -12.86
N HIS A 296 9.54 12.39 -12.35
CA HIS A 296 9.46 11.12 -11.65
C HIS A 296 9.95 9.94 -12.52
N GLU A 297 10.91 9.17 -11.99
CA GLU A 297 11.55 8.04 -12.67
C GLU A 297 12.02 8.33 -14.10
N GLY A 298 12.63 9.50 -14.30
CA GLY A 298 13.25 9.88 -15.57
C GLY A 298 12.52 11.03 -16.24
N GLY A 299 12.18 10.87 -17.51
CA GLY A 299 11.74 11.99 -18.34
C GLY A 299 12.90 12.90 -18.76
N LYS A 300 12.57 14.00 -19.41
CA LYS A 300 13.55 14.94 -19.97
C LYS A 300 13.24 16.35 -19.48
N THR A 301 14.28 17.08 -19.08
CA THR A 301 14.15 18.51 -18.79
C THR A 301 13.95 19.32 -20.08
N GLY A 302 14.46 18.82 -21.22
CA GLY A 302 14.18 19.42 -22.55
C GLY A 302 14.62 20.87 -22.72
N GLY A 303 15.55 21.36 -21.88
CA GLY A 303 15.98 22.76 -21.88
C GLY A 303 15.21 23.65 -20.91
N ILE A 304 14.19 23.14 -20.21
CA ILE A 304 13.54 23.84 -19.10
C ILE A 304 14.57 24.12 -18.01
N ASP A 305 14.60 25.37 -17.52
CA ASP A 305 15.28 25.72 -16.27
C ASP A 305 14.51 25.09 -15.11
N VAL A 306 15.03 23.97 -14.59
CA VAL A 306 14.42 23.20 -13.50
C VAL A 306 14.19 24.05 -12.24
N THR A 307 15.08 25.01 -11.97
CA THR A 307 14.99 25.88 -10.79
C THR A 307 13.82 26.85 -10.95
N ASP A 308 13.71 27.49 -12.11
CA ASP A 308 12.60 28.42 -12.39
C ASP A 308 11.26 27.67 -12.52
N ALA A 309 11.26 26.51 -13.17
CA ALA A 309 10.09 25.65 -13.26
C ALA A 309 9.55 25.26 -11.88
N ALA A 310 10.42 24.80 -10.97
CA ALA A 310 10.03 24.45 -9.60
C ALA A 310 9.43 25.67 -8.87
N ARG A 311 10.05 26.85 -8.99
CA ARG A 311 9.54 28.10 -8.42
C ARG A 311 8.15 28.44 -8.93
N ARG A 312 7.90 28.29 -10.23
CA ARG A 312 6.61 28.61 -10.88
C ARG A 312 5.52 27.63 -10.51
N VAL A 313 5.82 26.33 -10.43
CA VAL A 313 4.87 25.32 -9.92
C VAL A 313 4.45 25.65 -8.49
N GLN A 314 5.42 25.93 -7.59
CA GLN A 314 5.10 26.32 -6.21
C GLN A 314 4.35 27.66 -6.15
N THR A 315 4.66 28.60 -7.03
CA THR A 315 3.94 29.88 -7.12
C THR A 315 2.49 29.68 -7.53
N ALA A 316 2.21 28.85 -8.53
CA ALA A 316 0.85 28.53 -8.95
C ALA A 316 0.02 27.87 -7.83
N MET A 317 0.64 26.94 -7.07
CA MET A 317 0.01 26.38 -5.87
C MET A 317 -0.32 27.48 -4.83
N LYS A 318 0.61 28.41 -4.59
CA LYS A 318 0.45 29.49 -3.62
C LYS A 318 -0.55 30.56 -4.04
N GLN A 319 -0.69 30.82 -5.34
CA GLN A 319 -1.73 31.71 -5.88
C GLN A 319 -3.14 31.14 -5.59
N TYR A 320 -3.29 29.82 -5.63
CA TYR A 320 -4.52 29.14 -5.23
C TYR A 320 -4.72 29.18 -3.70
N ASN A 321 -3.69 28.80 -2.94
CA ASN A 321 -3.73 28.81 -1.49
C ASN A 321 -2.38 29.30 -0.93
N PRO A 322 -2.32 30.50 -0.30
CA PRO A 322 -1.06 31.05 0.20
C PRO A 322 -0.30 30.15 1.18
N ASP A 323 -1.01 29.26 1.88
CA ASP A 323 -0.47 28.30 2.85
C ASP A 323 -0.19 26.92 2.23
N ALA A 324 -0.34 26.77 0.90
CA ALA A 324 -0.10 25.51 0.21
C ALA A 324 1.31 24.96 0.48
N THR A 325 1.39 23.65 0.70
CA THR A 325 2.65 22.90 0.79
C THR A 325 2.71 21.89 -0.33
N TRP A 326 3.82 21.93 -1.07
CA TRP A 326 4.14 20.92 -2.07
C TRP A 326 4.79 19.72 -1.40
N VAL A 327 4.11 18.58 -1.41
CA VAL A 327 4.59 17.29 -0.92
C VAL A 327 5.30 16.57 -2.06
N ILE A 328 6.61 16.33 -1.91
CA ILE A 328 7.50 15.81 -2.95
C ILE A 328 8.05 14.45 -2.52
N GLN A 329 8.04 13.48 -3.44
CA GLN A 329 8.61 12.16 -3.18
C GLN A 329 10.12 12.19 -3.40
N ALA A 330 10.88 11.87 -2.36
CA ALA A 330 12.30 11.56 -2.48
C ALA A 330 12.45 10.08 -2.89
N TRP A 331 12.71 9.87 -4.18
CA TRP A 331 12.88 8.56 -4.80
C TRP A 331 14.05 8.60 -5.78
N LEU A 332 14.96 7.64 -5.64
CA LEU A 332 16.21 7.58 -6.42
C LEU A 332 16.98 8.91 -6.33
N GLY A 333 17.16 9.61 -7.45
CA GLY A 333 17.85 10.90 -7.53
C GLY A 333 16.93 12.12 -7.41
N ASN A 334 15.62 11.95 -7.25
CA ASN A 334 14.65 13.04 -7.10
C ASN A 334 14.36 13.29 -5.60
N PRO A 335 14.03 14.53 -5.16
CA PRO A 335 14.21 15.79 -5.89
C PRO A 335 15.68 16.11 -6.12
N LYS A 336 16.00 16.58 -7.34
CA LYS A 336 17.35 17.07 -7.68
C LYS A 336 17.68 18.36 -6.94
N LYS A 337 18.97 18.71 -6.82
CA LYS A 337 19.40 19.94 -6.14
C LYS A 337 18.87 21.19 -6.82
N GLU A 338 18.82 21.19 -8.14
CA GLU A 338 18.32 22.30 -8.96
C GLU A 338 16.81 22.52 -8.71
N LEU A 339 16.04 21.44 -8.55
CA LEU A 339 14.63 21.52 -8.20
C LEU A 339 14.46 22.15 -6.82
N LEU A 340 15.18 21.68 -5.81
CA LEU A 340 15.13 22.24 -4.45
C LEU A 340 15.59 23.70 -4.39
N ALA A 341 16.56 24.11 -5.22
CA ALA A 341 17.05 25.49 -5.26
C ALA A 341 15.96 26.51 -5.67
N GLY A 342 14.90 26.05 -6.35
CA GLY A 342 13.78 26.89 -6.76
C GLY A 342 12.67 27.04 -5.71
N LEU A 343 12.73 26.28 -4.62
CA LEU A 343 11.62 26.10 -3.68
C LEU A 343 11.81 26.83 -2.35
N ASP A 344 10.72 27.41 -1.85
CA ASP A 344 10.62 27.87 -0.48
C ASP A 344 10.40 26.67 0.46
N ARG A 345 11.33 26.47 1.40
CA ARG A 345 11.30 25.40 2.40
C ARG A 345 10.03 25.40 3.24
N LYS A 346 9.43 26.56 3.51
CA LYS A 346 8.19 26.66 4.32
C LYS A 346 7.00 26.01 3.61
N HIS A 347 7.04 25.97 2.28
CA HIS A 347 5.97 25.47 1.41
C HIS A 347 6.36 24.18 0.69
N THR A 348 7.28 23.40 1.27
CA THR A 348 7.75 22.13 0.73
C THR A 348 7.91 21.11 1.84
N LEU A 349 7.43 19.90 1.60
CA LEU A 349 7.63 18.74 2.46
C LEU A 349 8.18 17.58 1.63
N ILE A 350 9.27 16.96 2.08
CA ILE A 350 9.90 15.84 1.39
C ILE A 350 9.54 14.53 2.10
N VAL A 351 9.04 13.55 1.35
CA VAL A 351 8.78 12.20 1.86
C VAL A 351 9.91 11.29 1.37
N ASP A 352 10.83 10.89 2.26
CA ASP A 352 11.93 9.97 1.94
C ASP A 352 11.41 8.54 1.85
N LEU A 353 10.92 8.16 0.66
CA LEU A 353 10.04 7.01 0.47
C LEU A 353 10.58 5.69 1.01
N ALA A 354 11.90 5.51 0.99
CA ALA A 354 12.55 4.24 1.33
C ALA A 354 13.68 4.44 2.36
N ALA A 355 13.41 5.24 3.40
CA ALA A 355 14.36 5.57 4.45
C ALA A 355 14.74 4.35 5.33
N GLU A 356 13.97 3.26 5.29
CA GLU A 356 14.30 1.97 5.91
C GLU A 356 15.41 1.21 5.17
N PHE A 357 15.73 1.61 3.94
CA PHE A 357 16.77 0.99 3.11
C PHE A 357 17.89 1.97 2.74
N TRP A 358 17.57 3.23 2.41
CA TRP A 358 18.55 4.24 2.02
C TRP A 358 18.75 5.30 3.09
N ASP A 359 20.01 5.69 3.30
CA ASP A 359 20.39 6.82 4.15
C ASP A 359 20.32 8.17 3.40
N ASN A 360 19.32 8.39 2.56
CA ASN A 360 19.23 9.62 1.76
C ASN A 360 19.08 10.86 2.64
N TRP A 361 18.16 10.83 3.61
CA TRP A 361 18.00 11.88 4.60
C TRP A 361 19.32 12.23 5.31
N ARG A 362 20.15 11.23 5.64
CA ARG A 362 21.45 11.44 6.30
C ARG A 362 22.48 12.03 5.35
N LYS A 363 22.65 11.44 4.16
CA LYS A 363 23.59 11.90 3.13
C LYS A 363 23.29 13.32 2.64
N ARG A 364 22.01 13.70 2.69
CA ARG A 364 21.52 15.02 2.28
C ARG A 364 21.27 15.96 3.46
N LYS A 365 21.73 15.63 4.68
CA LYS A 365 21.67 16.52 5.86
C LYS A 365 20.25 17.04 6.14
N GLY A 366 19.27 16.13 6.20
CA GLY A 366 17.85 16.49 6.30
C GLY A 366 17.35 17.24 5.07
N PHE A 367 17.77 16.80 3.88
CA PHE A 367 17.49 17.44 2.58
C PHE A 367 17.83 18.94 2.58
N ASP A 368 19.04 19.29 3.00
CA ASP A 368 19.53 20.67 3.11
C ASP A 368 18.63 21.57 3.99
N GLY A 369 17.94 20.98 4.98
CA GLY A 369 17.06 21.68 5.92
C GLY A 369 15.62 21.89 5.44
N PHE A 370 15.21 21.26 4.33
CA PHE A 370 13.80 21.18 3.96
C PHE A 370 13.04 20.28 4.95
N PRO A 371 11.78 20.63 5.31
CA PRO A 371 10.92 19.74 6.08
C PRO A 371 10.85 18.34 5.45
N TRP A 372 11.01 17.28 6.24
CA TRP A 372 11.02 15.92 5.71
C TRP A 372 10.40 14.88 6.65
N LEU A 373 9.95 13.77 6.06
CA LEU A 373 9.37 12.61 6.74
C LEU A 373 10.23 11.36 6.52
N TRP A 374 10.46 10.58 7.58
CA TRP A 374 11.09 9.27 7.49
C TRP A 374 10.04 8.24 7.08
N SER A 375 10.18 7.61 5.90
CA SER A 375 9.19 6.67 5.38
C SER A 375 9.72 5.24 5.29
N HIS A 376 8.81 4.27 5.41
CA HIS A 376 9.02 2.95 4.80
C HIS A 376 8.17 2.81 3.54
N ILE A 377 8.68 2.08 2.56
CA ILE A 377 7.90 1.62 1.40
C ILE A 377 7.47 0.18 1.63
N SER A 378 8.40 -0.73 2.01
CA SER A 378 8.18 -2.14 2.38
C SER A 378 7.40 -3.05 1.40
N ASN A 379 6.64 -2.51 0.46
CA ASN A 379 5.87 -3.23 -0.53
C ASN A 379 5.96 -2.55 -1.89
N TYR A 380 6.11 -3.38 -2.93
CA TYR A 380 6.20 -3.00 -4.33
C TYR A 380 5.21 -3.87 -5.12
N GLY A 381 4.43 -3.28 -6.02
CA GLY A 381 3.45 -4.00 -6.85
C GLY A 381 2.21 -4.55 -6.12
N ALA A 382 2.02 -4.25 -4.82
CA ALA A 382 1.16 -5.06 -3.92
C ALA A 382 1.58 -6.54 -3.91
N ASN A 383 2.85 -6.85 -4.16
CA ASN A 383 3.32 -8.23 -4.22
C ASN A 383 3.17 -8.89 -2.85
N ILE A 384 2.79 -10.17 -2.88
CA ILE A 384 2.64 -10.96 -1.67
C ILE A 384 4.01 -11.52 -1.33
N GLY A 385 4.46 -11.24 -0.12
CA GLY A 385 5.76 -11.62 0.37
C GLY A 385 5.98 -11.06 1.76
N LEU A 386 6.56 -11.87 2.64
CA LEU A 386 6.90 -11.45 3.99
C LEU A 386 8.13 -10.53 3.92
N HIS A 387 7.95 -9.26 4.25
CA HIS A 387 9.01 -8.25 4.20
C HIS A 387 8.69 -7.06 5.09
N GLY A 388 9.72 -6.42 5.66
CA GLY A 388 9.53 -5.28 6.55
C GLY A 388 10.77 -4.64 7.15
N ARG A 389 11.96 -5.29 7.10
CA ARG A 389 13.23 -4.76 7.65
C ARG A 389 13.03 -4.17 9.07
N LEU A 390 12.50 -4.98 9.99
CA LEU A 390 11.95 -4.47 11.26
C LEU A 390 12.99 -3.71 12.10
N ASP A 391 14.26 -4.11 12.07
CA ASP A 391 15.32 -3.39 12.81
C ASP A 391 15.51 -1.96 12.28
N ALA A 392 15.48 -1.79 10.95
CA ALA A 392 15.63 -0.48 10.32
C ALA A 392 14.44 0.44 10.68
N ILE A 393 13.23 -0.11 10.78
CA ILE A 393 12.04 0.65 11.19
C ILE A 393 12.05 0.96 12.69
N ALA A 394 12.46 0.00 13.53
CA ALA A 394 12.54 0.18 14.99
C ALA A 394 13.59 1.21 15.42
N THR A 395 14.58 1.50 14.57
CA THR A 395 15.69 2.42 14.88
C THR A 395 15.65 3.72 14.08
N GLY A 396 15.23 3.67 12.81
CA GLY A 396 15.36 4.77 11.85
C GLY A 396 14.72 6.10 12.27
N PRO A 397 13.44 6.14 12.73
CA PRO A 397 12.83 7.38 13.22
C PRO A 397 13.56 7.98 14.43
N ILE A 398 14.11 7.14 15.32
CA ILE A 398 14.90 7.60 16.47
C ILE A 398 16.25 8.14 16.01
N ASP A 399 16.90 7.47 15.06
CA ASP A 399 18.15 7.92 14.47
C ASP A 399 18.00 9.27 13.76
N GLY A 400 16.93 9.46 13.00
CA GLY A 400 16.61 10.75 12.36
C GLY A 400 16.41 11.87 13.37
N ARG A 401 15.79 11.56 14.53
CA ARG A 401 15.61 12.51 15.64
C ARG A 401 16.89 12.78 16.45
N LYS A 402 17.84 11.86 16.47
CA LYS A 402 19.12 12.00 17.18
C LYS A 402 20.24 12.56 16.30
N ASP A 403 20.04 12.62 14.98
CA ASP A 403 21.00 13.19 14.03
C ASP A 403 21.00 14.74 14.09
N PRO A 404 22.16 15.38 14.35
CA PRO A 404 22.22 16.83 14.57
C PRO A 404 21.92 17.67 13.31
N GLU A 405 22.14 17.14 12.11
CA GLU A 405 21.88 17.87 10.87
C GLU A 405 20.45 17.62 10.36
N ALA A 406 19.94 16.40 10.52
CA ALA A 406 18.63 16.03 9.97
C ALA A 406 17.46 16.30 10.92
N SER A 407 17.66 16.20 12.23
CA SER A 407 16.60 16.36 13.25
C SER A 407 15.86 17.72 13.17
N PRO A 408 16.54 18.88 12.98
CA PRO A 408 15.86 20.18 13.01
C PRO A 408 14.75 20.35 11.96
N SER A 409 14.83 19.62 10.85
CA SER A 409 13.85 19.65 9.76
C SER A 409 12.99 18.38 9.67
N MET A 410 13.21 17.38 10.52
CA MET A 410 12.38 16.17 10.56
C MET A 410 11.00 16.50 11.15
N LYS A 411 9.94 16.35 10.36
CA LYS A 411 8.56 16.66 10.77
C LYS A 411 7.76 15.44 11.20
N GLY A 412 8.18 14.25 10.80
CA GLY A 412 7.28 13.12 10.94
C GLY A 412 7.79 11.79 10.41
N THR A 413 6.87 10.85 10.40
CA THR A 413 7.03 9.52 9.80
C THR A 413 6.05 9.36 8.64
N SER A 414 6.22 8.31 7.85
CA SER A 414 5.39 8.05 6.70
C SER A 414 5.34 6.56 6.34
N SER A 415 4.22 6.09 5.81
CA SER A 415 4.11 4.77 5.19
C SER A 415 3.69 4.94 3.73
N THR A 416 4.59 4.64 2.80
CA THR A 416 4.41 4.84 1.36
C THR A 416 4.48 3.54 0.55
N PRO A 417 3.72 2.50 0.91
CA PRO A 417 3.74 1.22 0.20
C PRO A 417 3.10 1.35 -1.19
N GLU A 418 3.64 0.65 -2.19
CA GLU A 418 2.93 0.56 -3.47
C GLU A 418 1.61 -0.21 -3.35
N GLY A 419 1.50 -1.12 -2.38
CA GLY A 419 0.26 -1.81 -2.03
C GLY A 419 0.18 -2.18 -0.55
N ILE A 420 -1.06 -2.24 -0.04
CA ILE A 420 -1.37 -2.60 1.36
C ILE A 420 -2.12 -3.93 1.42
N GLU A 421 -2.67 -4.29 2.58
CA GLU A 421 -3.30 -5.60 2.85
C GLU A 421 -2.29 -6.76 3.01
N VAL A 422 -1.05 -6.43 3.35
CA VAL A 422 0.03 -7.37 3.69
C VAL A 422 0.91 -6.83 4.83
N ASN A 423 1.60 -7.71 5.55
CA ASN A 423 2.63 -7.35 6.54
C ASN A 423 2.18 -6.33 7.61
N PRO A 424 1.06 -6.56 8.33
CA PRO A 424 0.50 -5.58 9.28
C PRO A 424 1.47 -5.18 10.40
N VAL A 425 2.40 -6.07 10.77
CA VAL A 425 3.44 -5.84 11.77
C VAL A 425 4.32 -4.62 11.44
N VAL A 426 4.56 -4.36 10.15
CA VAL A 426 5.40 -3.26 9.66
C VAL A 426 4.73 -1.91 9.95
N PHE A 427 3.43 -1.83 9.67
CA PHE A 427 2.64 -0.62 9.87
C PHE A 427 2.37 -0.36 11.35
N ASP A 428 2.08 -1.39 12.15
CA ASP A 428 1.92 -1.24 13.60
C ASP A 428 3.22 -0.71 14.23
N LEU A 429 4.37 -1.25 13.80
CA LEU A 429 5.68 -0.81 14.29
C LEU A 429 5.97 0.66 13.94
N LEU A 430 5.94 1.06 12.66
CA LEU A 430 6.30 2.45 12.31
C LEU A 430 5.37 3.47 12.96
N ASN A 431 4.06 3.24 12.90
CA ASN A 431 3.08 4.17 13.46
C ASN A 431 3.30 4.36 14.97
N GLU A 432 3.77 3.33 15.67
CA GLU A 432 4.16 3.43 17.06
C GLU A 432 5.49 4.16 17.27
N MET A 433 6.48 3.94 16.40
CA MET A 433 7.79 4.59 16.51
C MET A 433 7.72 6.12 16.45
N ARG A 434 6.68 6.70 15.82
CA ARG A 434 6.39 8.15 15.87
C ARG A 434 6.24 8.69 17.30
N TRP A 435 5.71 7.86 18.21
CA TRP A 435 5.41 8.19 19.61
C TRP A 435 6.51 7.78 20.59
N ARG A 436 7.59 7.16 20.11
CA ARG A 436 8.73 6.76 20.94
C ARG A 436 9.84 7.80 20.86
N SER A 437 10.49 8.05 22.00
CA SER A 437 11.68 8.90 22.11
C SER A 437 12.97 8.09 22.25
N GLU A 438 12.84 6.80 22.58
CA GLU A 438 13.95 5.88 22.79
C GLU A 438 13.86 4.67 21.86
N TYR A 439 15.00 4.01 21.71
CA TYR A 439 15.11 2.77 20.96
C TYR A 439 14.22 1.67 21.55
N LEU A 440 13.58 0.92 20.67
CA LEU A 440 12.70 -0.19 21.01
C LEU A 440 13.50 -1.50 21.12
N ASP A 441 13.25 -2.30 22.15
CA ASP A 441 13.60 -3.72 22.12
C ASP A 441 12.59 -4.46 21.26
N ILE A 442 12.97 -4.73 20.01
CA ILE A 442 12.11 -5.34 19.00
C ILE A 442 11.70 -6.77 19.36
N ASP A 443 12.56 -7.54 20.05
CA ASP A 443 12.22 -8.92 20.44
C ASP A 443 11.11 -8.91 21.50
N THR A 444 11.21 -8.00 22.48
CA THR A 444 10.17 -7.81 23.49
C THR A 444 8.87 -7.34 22.84
N TRP A 445 8.95 -6.35 21.96
CA TRP A 445 7.79 -5.82 21.24
C TRP A 445 7.08 -6.88 20.38
N LEU A 446 7.84 -7.76 19.71
CA LEU A 446 7.28 -8.84 18.89
C LEU A 446 6.61 -9.94 19.70
N LYS A 447 7.15 -10.25 20.90
CA LYS A 447 6.47 -11.16 21.83
C LYS A 447 5.12 -10.59 22.24
N GLU A 448 5.07 -9.32 22.61
CA GLU A 448 3.81 -8.63 22.93
C GLU A 448 2.88 -8.49 21.71
N TYR A 449 3.43 -8.32 20.51
CA TYR A 449 2.68 -8.31 19.26
C TYR A 449 1.97 -9.63 19.02
N SER A 450 2.67 -10.74 19.21
CA SER A 450 2.07 -12.08 19.09
C SER A 450 0.87 -12.26 20.02
N VAL A 451 0.97 -11.80 21.27
CA VAL A 451 -0.12 -11.90 22.26
C VAL A 451 -1.35 -11.10 21.83
N ARG A 452 -1.20 -9.81 21.48
CA ARG A 452 -2.35 -8.98 21.06
C ARG A 452 -2.92 -9.39 19.71
N ARG A 453 -2.07 -9.89 18.79
CA ARG A 453 -2.50 -10.31 17.46
C ARG A 453 -3.40 -11.54 17.52
N TYR A 454 -3.08 -12.52 18.36
CA TYR A 454 -3.85 -13.78 18.45
C TYR A 454 -4.78 -13.85 19.67
N GLY A 455 -4.62 -12.94 20.63
CA GLY A 455 -5.38 -12.94 21.88
C GLY A 455 -5.04 -14.11 22.80
N ALA A 456 -3.80 -14.63 22.72
CA ALA A 456 -3.34 -15.80 23.47
C ALA A 456 -1.90 -15.60 23.96
N GLU A 457 -1.68 -15.94 25.23
CA GLU A 457 -0.35 -15.99 25.84
C GLU A 457 0.29 -17.36 25.51
N ASP A 458 1.04 -17.43 24.40
CA ASP A 458 1.58 -18.70 23.88
C ASP A 458 3.09 -18.59 23.57
N GLU A 459 3.88 -19.45 24.23
CA GLU A 459 5.34 -19.48 24.07
C GLU A 459 5.81 -19.97 22.69
N ASN A 460 5.03 -20.79 21.99
CA ASN A 460 5.36 -21.18 20.62
C ASN A 460 5.18 -19.99 19.67
N LEU A 461 4.09 -19.22 19.81
CA LEU A 461 3.86 -18.04 18.99
C LEU A 461 4.96 -16.98 19.20
N LYS A 462 5.33 -16.72 20.46
CA LYS A 462 6.43 -15.82 20.78
C LYS A 462 7.74 -16.25 20.13
N LYS A 463 8.10 -17.53 20.25
CA LYS A 463 9.33 -18.07 19.63
C LYS A 463 9.28 -18.01 18.10
N ALA A 464 8.13 -18.34 17.51
CA ALA A 464 7.93 -18.24 16.07
C ALA A 464 8.12 -16.81 15.57
N TRP A 465 7.57 -15.80 16.24
CA TRP A 465 7.74 -14.40 15.88
C TRP A 465 9.18 -13.91 15.97
N ILE A 466 9.95 -14.37 16.95
CA ILE A 466 11.40 -14.09 17.00
C ILE A 466 12.10 -14.72 15.79
N ILE A 467 11.75 -15.95 15.42
CA ILE A 467 12.30 -16.59 14.22
C ILE A 467 11.93 -15.82 12.96
N PHE A 468 10.67 -15.41 12.79
CA PHE A 468 10.22 -14.64 11.62
C PHE A 468 10.95 -13.31 11.50
N HIS A 469 11.22 -12.64 12.62
CA HIS A 469 12.07 -11.45 12.65
C HIS A 469 13.53 -11.73 12.27
N ARG A 470 14.11 -12.83 12.74
CA ARG A 470 15.47 -13.23 12.36
C ARG A 470 15.58 -13.80 10.93
N THR A 471 14.45 -13.96 10.24
CA THR A 471 14.35 -14.51 8.89
C THR A 471 13.59 -13.55 7.95
N ALA A 472 12.34 -13.83 7.58
CA ALA A 472 11.62 -13.09 6.54
C ALA A 472 11.48 -11.59 6.81
N TYR A 473 11.37 -11.18 8.08
CA TYR A 473 11.26 -9.78 8.49
C TYR A 473 12.62 -9.13 8.84
N GLY A 474 13.72 -9.86 8.67
CA GLY A 474 15.07 -9.43 9.02
C GLY A 474 15.62 -8.34 8.10
N THR A 475 16.64 -7.63 8.60
CA THR A 475 17.31 -6.54 7.89
C THR A 475 18.63 -7.01 7.29
N TYR A 476 18.64 -7.31 5.99
CA TYR A 476 19.84 -7.80 5.29
C TYR A 476 20.40 -6.78 4.30
N SER A 477 21.70 -6.84 4.07
CA SER A 477 22.37 -6.04 3.04
C SER A 477 21.85 -6.41 1.65
N GLY A 478 21.46 -5.41 0.86
CA GLY A 478 20.91 -5.59 -0.49
C GLY A 478 19.44 -6.08 -0.56
N HIS A 479 18.81 -6.40 0.58
CA HIS A 479 17.41 -6.84 0.64
C HIS A 479 16.45 -5.64 0.76
N ARG A 480 16.18 -4.98 -0.37
CA ARG A 480 15.30 -3.79 -0.46
C ARG A 480 13.82 -4.14 -0.63
N ARG A 481 13.53 -5.22 -1.33
CA ARG A 481 12.18 -5.64 -1.75
C ARG A 481 11.90 -7.04 -1.22
N PRO A 482 10.65 -7.46 -1.03
CA PRO A 482 10.33 -8.87 -0.77
C PRO A 482 10.98 -9.77 -1.81
N SER A 483 11.48 -10.93 -1.36
CA SER A 483 11.90 -12.02 -2.24
C SER A 483 10.71 -12.48 -3.08
N GLU A 484 10.89 -12.54 -4.39
CA GLU A 484 9.84 -12.96 -5.32
C GLU A 484 9.72 -14.48 -5.34
N SER A 485 8.51 -14.99 -5.51
CA SER A 485 8.27 -16.42 -5.72
C SER A 485 8.68 -16.86 -7.12
N VAL A 486 9.45 -17.93 -7.21
CA VAL A 486 9.82 -18.54 -8.50
C VAL A 486 8.61 -19.04 -9.28
N PHE A 487 7.50 -19.35 -8.60
CA PHE A 487 6.25 -19.74 -9.26
C PHE A 487 5.71 -18.62 -10.15
N CYS A 488 5.83 -17.38 -9.68
CA CYS A 488 5.38 -16.19 -10.39
C CYS A 488 6.34 -15.73 -11.48
N ALA A 489 7.50 -16.36 -11.65
CA ALA A 489 8.49 -15.94 -12.64
C ALA A 489 8.22 -16.51 -14.05
N PRO A 490 8.48 -15.73 -15.12
CA PRO A 490 8.62 -16.28 -16.45
C PRO A 490 9.68 -17.41 -16.46
N PRO A 491 9.34 -18.62 -16.95
CA PRO A 491 10.24 -19.76 -16.88
C PRO A 491 11.57 -19.52 -17.61
N SER A 492 12.66 -19.88 -16.96
CA SER A 492 14.00 -19.80 -17.55
C SER A 492 14.98 -20.73 -16.82
N LEU A 493 16.13 -21.00 -17.43
CA LEU A 493 17.24 -21.75 -16.83
C LEU A 493 18.26 -20.83 -16.10
N LYS A 494 17.82 -19.65 -15.64
CA LYS A 494 18.69 -18.62 -15.03
C LYS A 494 19.13 -18.94 -13.60
N ARG A 495 18.59 -20.00 -12.97
CA ARG A 495 18.92 -20.45 -11.61
C ARG A 495 18.85 -19.30 -10.59
N ASP A 496 19.96 -18.91 -9.99
CA ASP A 496 20.05 -17.85 -8.96
C ASP A 496 19.72 -16.44 -9.48
N LYS A 497 19.70 -16.25 -10.80
CA LYS A 497 19.35 -14.99 -11.48
C LYS A 497 17.91 -14.95 -11.98
N ILE A 498 17.06 -15.91 -11.60
CA ILE A 498 15.63 -15.85 -11.92
C ILE A 498 14.96 -14.70 -11.15
N THR A 499 14.07 -14.01 -11.84
CA THR A 499 13.26 -12.91 -11.29
C THR A 499 11.85 -13.04 -11.83
N ALA A 500 10.86 -12.64 -11.05
CA ALA A 500 9.48 -12.51 -11.52
C ALA A 500 9.26 -11.17 -12.22
N SER A 501 9.79 -10.08 -11.65
CA SER A 501 9.77 -8.75 -12.23
C SER A 501 11.17 -8.26 -12.62
N ALA A 502 11.25 -7.14 -13.35
CA ALA A 502 12.51 -6.58 -13.83
C ALA A 502 13.40 -5.95 -12.73
N TRP A 503 12.86 -5.66 -11.54
CA TRP A 503 13.55 -4.86 -10.50
C TRP A 503 13.67 -5.53 -9.13
N SER A 504 13.38 -6.82 -9.05
CA SER A 504 13.56 -7.61 -7.83
C SER A 504 14.23 -8.95 -8.14
N GLN A 505 14.18 -9.90 -7.20
CA GLN A 505 14.89 -11.16 -7.28
C GLN A 505 14.15 -12.26 -6.51
N CYS A 506 14.25 -13.49 -6.99
CA CYS A 506 13.78 -14.67 -6.26
C CYS A 506 14.77 -15.19 -5.20
N ARG A 507 15.85 -14.44 -4.93
CA ARG A 507 16.84 -14.78 -3.92
C ARG A 507 16.22 -14.69 -2.52
N ILE A 508 16.45 -15.71 -1.70
CA ILE A 508 16.16 -15.68 -0.26
C ILE A 508 17.39 -15.16 0.51
N PHE A 509 17.15 -14.31 1.51
CA PHE A 509 18.20 -13.63 2.30
C PHE A 509 18.42 -14.22 3.69
N TYR A 510 17.61 -15.19 4.07
CA TYR A 510 17.61 -15.85 5.37
C TYR A 510 17.80 -17.36 5.21
N ASP A 511 17.93 -18.05 6.33
CA ASP A 511 17.94 -19.51 6.40
C ASP A 511 16.49 -20.06 6.28
N PRO A 512 16.14 -20.74 5.17
CA PRO A 512 14.78 -21.26 4.97
C PRO A 512 14.43 -22.39 5.94
N ASP A 513 15.40 -23.15 6.44
CA ASP A 513 15.15 -24.22 7.42
C ASP A 513 14.79 -23.63 8.77
N LEU A 514 15.44 -22.52 9.15
CA LEU A 514 15.08 -21.76 10.34
C LEU A 514 13.67 -21.15 10.19
N PHE A 515 13.33 -20.61 9.03
CA PHE A 515 11.96 -20.11 8.79
C PHE A 515 10.94 -21.24 8.91
N ALA A 516 11.19 -22.40 8.30
CA ALA A 516 10.34 -23.59 8.41
C ALA A 516 10.15 -24.08 9.86
N GLN A 517 11.18 -23.98 10.71
CA GLN A 517 11.06 -24.25 12.15
C GLN A 517 10.13 -23.24 12.84
N GLY A 518 10.19 -21.96 12.46
CA GLY A 518 9.27 -20.93 12.93
C GLY A 518 7.82 -21.26 12.59
N VAL A 519 7.56 -21.66 11.34
CA VAL A 519 6.23 -22.12 10.90
C VAL A 519 5.77 -23.34 11.69
N GLY A 520 6.66 -24.30 11.93
CA GLY A 520 6.37 -25.49 12.74
C GLY A 520 6.01 -25.16 14.18
N LEU A 521 6.71 -24.20 14.80
CA LEU A 521 6.34 -23.69 16.13
C LEU A 521 4.98 -23.00 16.10
N PHE A 522 4.74 -22.15 15.11
CA PHE A 522 3.48 -21.43 14.95
C PHE A 522 2.29 -22.39 14.87
N LEU A 523 2.40 -23.46 14.07
CA LEU A 523 1.38 -24.47 13.87
C LEU A 523 1.08 -25.32 15.12
N LYS A 524 1.95 -25.36 16.14
CA LYS A 524 1.65 -26.04 17.41
C LYS A 524 0.48 -25.39 18.15
N SER A 525 0.17 -24.14 17.85
CA SER A 525 -0.94 -23.40 18.44
C SER A 525 -2.23 -23.48 17.61
N ALA A 526 -2.20 -24.17 16.46
CA ALA A 526 -3.31 -24.20 15.50
C ALA A 526 -4.64 -24.70 16.10
N ASP A 527 -4.61 -25.77 16.88
CA ASP A 527 -5.84 -26.43 17.35
C ASP A 527 -6.73 -25.52 18.20
N HIS A 528 -6.13 -24.61 18.99
CA HIS A 528 -6.87 -23.68 19.86
C HIS A 528 -7.04 -22.28 19.24
N LEU A 529 -6.36 -21.97 18.13
CA LEU A 529 -6.45 -20.69 17.42
C LEU A 529 -7.16 -20.78 16.06
N LYS A 530 -7.66 -21.96 15.67
CA LYS A 530 -8.25 -22.19 14.35
C LYS A 530 -9.43 -21.28 13.98
N THR A 531 -10.10 -20.67 14.95
CA THR A 531 -11.21 -19.72 14.74
C THR A 531 -10.80 -18.26 14.89
N VAL A 532 -9.52 -17.97 15.14
CA VAL A 532 -9.01 -16.61 15.31
C VAL A 532 -8.61 -16.08 13.92
N ALA A 533 -9.36 -15.09 13.41
CA ALA A 533 -9.19 -14.58 12.04
C ALA A 533 -7.77 -14.10 11.73
N THR A 534 -7.12 -13.39 12.67
CA THR A 534 -5.71 -12.97 12.52
C THR A 534 -4.74 -14.14 12.46
N TYR A 535 -5.02 -15.24 13.16
CA TYR A 535 -4.23 -16.47 13.09
C TYR A 535 -4.48 -17.20 11.76
N GLN A 536 -5.73 -17.28 11.29
CA GLN A 536 -6.09 -17.86 9.99
C GLN A 536 -5.37 -17.14 8.83
N TYR A 537 -5.34 -15.81 8.85
CA TYR A 537 -4.60 -15.03 7.86
C TYR A 537 -3.10 -15.36 7.90
N ASP A 538 -2.49 -15.26 9.08
CA ASP A 538 -1.04 -15.41 9.23
C ASP A 538 -0.56 -16.83 8.93
N VAL A 539 -1.28 -17.86 9.38
CA VAL A 539 -0.88 -19.25 9.16
C VAL A 539 -0.87 -19.58 7.67
N VAL A 540 -1.81 -19.03 6.90
CA VAL A 540 -1.85 -19.18 5.45
C VAL A 540 -0.66 -18.48 4.80
N ASP A 541 -0.34 -17.24 5.19
CA ASP A 541 0.79 -16.49 4.61
C ASP A 541 2.16 -17.10 4.98
N PHE A 542 2.32 -17.58 6.22
CA PHE A 542 3.54 -18.22 6.68
C PHE A 542 3.76 -19.57 6.01
N VAL A 543 2.72 -20.38 5.84
CA VAL A 543 2.83 -21.64 5.10
C VAL A 543 3.00 -21.39 3.59
N ARG A 544 2.39 -20.34 3.02
CA ARG A 544 2.69 -19.89 1.64
C ARG A 544 4.18 -19.61 1.49
N GLN A 545 4.75 -18.77 2.35
CA GLN A 545 6.18 -18.46 2.25
C GLN A 545 7.04 -19.73 2.35
N TYR A 546 6.70 -20.66 3.23
CA TYR A 546 7.36 -21.96 3.32
C TYR A 546 7.29 -22.77 2.02
N LEU A 547 6.13 -22.84 1.37
CA LEU A 547 5.97 -23.52 0.07
C LEU A 547 6.74 -22.81 -1.05
N ALA A 548 6.77 -21.48 -1.05
CA ALA A 548 7.56 -20.69 -2.00
C ALA A 548 9.07 -20.94 -1.85
N ASP A 549 9.55 -21.09 -0.61
CA ASP A 549 10.95 -21.40 -0.30
C ASP A 549 11.34 -22.80 -0.82
N LEU A 550 10.49 -23.81 -0.58
CA LEU A 550 10.63 -25.15 -1.17
C LEU A 550 10.55 -25.13 -2.70
N GLY A 551 9.70 -24.26 -3.25
CA GLY A 551 9.57 -24.03 -4.68
C GLY A 551 10.88 -23.57 -5.32
N ARG A 552 11.58 -22.65 -4.65
CA ARG A 552 12.89 -22.18 -5.10
C ARG A 552 13.94 -23.29 -5.07
N GLU A 553 13.95 -24.11 -4.02
CA GLU A 553 14.84 -25.27 -3.93
C GLU A 553 14.57 -26.24 -5.09
N ALA A 554 13.30 -26.63 -5.29
CA ALA A 554 12.90 -27.52 -6.38
C ALA A 554 13.27 -26.94 -7.75
N TYR A 555 13.08 -25.64 -7.95
CA TYR A 555 13.50 -24.95 -9.17
C TYR A 555 15.02 -25.03 -9.39
N TYR A 556 15.85 -24.75 -8.38
CA TYR A 556 17.30 -24.82 -8.54
C TYR A 556 17.75 -26.24 -8.93
N ASN A 557 17.23 -27.26 -8.25
CA ASN A 557 17.55 -28.64 -8.55
C ASN A 557 17.03 -29.09 -9.94
N LEU A 558 15.88 -28.58 -10.40
CA LEU A 558 15.40 -28.82 -11.77
C LEU A 558 16.35 -28.22 -12.81
N VAL A 559 16.86 -27.00 -12.60
CA VAL A 559 17.79 -26.36 -13.55
C VAL A 559 19.12 -27.12 -13.58
N ASP A 560 19.65 -27.50 -12.42
CA ASP A 560 20.89 -28.25 -12.32
C ASP A 560 20.79 -29.61 -13.01
N ALA A 561 19.72 -30.37 -12.72
CA ALA A 561 19.48 -31.66 -13.36
C ALA A 561 19.31 -31.55 -14.88
N TYR A 562 18.68 -30.48 -15.38
CA TYR A 562 18.61 -30.20 -16.82
C TYR A 562 20.01 -29.94 -17.41
N GLY A 563 20.83 -29.10 -16.76
CA GLY A 563 22.19 -28.80 -17.19
C GLY A 563 23.11 -30.03 -17.22
N GLU A 564 22.94 -30.93 -16.26
CA GLU A 564 23.63 -32.22 -16.16
C GLU A 564 23.06 -33.30 -17.09
N LYS A 565 21.95 -33.02 -17.78
CA LYS A 565 21.18 -33.98 -18.59
C LYS A 565 20.73 -35.22 -17.80
N ASN A 566 20.50 -35.06 -16.50
CA ASN A 566 20.05 -36.13 -15.61
C ASN A 566 18.52 -36.24 -15.65
N ILE A 567 18.00 -37.03 -16.60
CA ILE A 567 16.56 -37.16 -16.85
C ILE A 567 15.79 -37.59 -15.59
N LYS A 568 16.33 -38.52 -14.79
CA LYS A 568 15.67 -39.01 -13.57
C LYS A 568 15.51 -37.91 -12.52
N GLN A 569 16.57 -37.13 -12.30
CA GLN A 569 16.52 -36.00 -11.36
C GLN A 569 15.65 -34.87 -11.90
N PHE A 570 15.73 -34.59 -13.21
CA PHE A 570 14.89 -33.59 -13.85
C PHE A 570 13.40 -33.92 -13.69
N ASP A 571 13.00 -35.16 -13.96
CA ASP A 571 11.62 -35.62 -13.80
C ASP A 571 11.13 -35.48 -12.34
N TYR A 572 11.95 -35.86 -11.37
CA TYR A 572 11.61 -35.72 -9.95
C TYR A 572 11.42 -34.26 -9.53
N TRP A 573 12.41 -33.40 -9.81
CA TRP A 573 12.40 -32.01 -9.37
C TRP A 573 11.36 -31.16 -10.12
N SER A 574 11.13 -31.45 -11.40
CA SER A 574 10.11 -30.77 -12.19
C SER A 574 8.70 -31.10 -11.71
N GLU A 575 8.39 -32.38 -11.41
CA GLU A 575 7.08 -32.73 -10.83
C GLU A 575 6.92 -32.16 -9.42
N ARG A 576 7.98 -32.22 -8.59
CA ARG A 576 7.93 -31.60 -7.25
C ARG A 576 7.61 -30.10 -7.34
N PHE A 577 8.25 -29.39 -8.27
CA PHE A 577 8.01 -27.97 -8.49
C PHE A 577 6.56 -27.68 -8.94
N LEU A 578 6.04 -28.43 -9.92
CA LEU A 578 4.65 -28.28 -10.37
C LEU A 578 3.65 -28.63 -9.27
N GLN A 579 3.94 -29.65 -8.46
CA GLN A 579 3.08 -30.02 -7.34
C GLN A 579 3.05 -28.94 -6.25
N LEU A 580 4.18 -28.30 -5.95
CA LEU A 580 4.23 -27.18 -5.01
C LEU A 580 3.39 -25.99 -5.48
N ILE A 581 3.33 -25.71 -6.78
CA ILE A 581 2.42 -24.68 -7.33
C ILE A 581 0.96 -25.06 -7.06
N ARG A 582 0.57 -26.32 -7.31
CA ARG A 582 -0.80 -26.81 -7.07
C ARG A 582 -1.18 -26.78 -5.59
N ASP A 583 -0.27 -27.20 -4.73
CA ASP A 583 -0.49 -27.21 -3.28
C ASP A 583 -0.60 -25.80 -2.71
N GLN A 584 0.22 -24.86 -3.21
CA GLN A 584 0.12 -23.47 -2.81
C GLN A 584 -1.17 -22.81 -3.33
N ASP A 585 -1.61 -23.15 -4.55
CA ASP A 585 -2.92 -22.71 -5.07
C ASP A 585 -4.07 -23.19 -4.17
N GLU A 586 -4.04 -24.46 -3.75
CA GLU A 586 -5.02 -25.03 -2.82
C GLU A 586 -5.01 -24.33 -1.46
N LEU A 587 -3.82 -24.08 -0.90
CA LEU A 587 -3.65 -23.34 0.35
C LEU A 587 -4.27 -21.94 0.27
N LEU A 588 -3.93 -21.19 -0.77
CA LEU A 588 -4.34 -19.80 -0.92
C LEU A 588 -5.83 -19.67 -1.31
N SER A 589 -6.39 -20.72 -1.93
CA SER A 589 -7.83 -20.83 -2.20
C SER A 589 -8.66 -21.17 -0.96
N ALA A 590 -8.05 -21.39 0.20
CA ALA A 590 -8.74 -21.60 1.47
C ALA A 590 -9.04 -20.28 2.23
N HIS A 591 -8.53 -19.13 1.76
CA HIS A 591 -8.69 -17.86 2.49
C HIS A 591 -8.90 -16.67 1.54
N GLU A 592 -9.97 -15.90 1.75
CA GLU A 592 -10.40 -14.82 0.83
C GLU A 592 -9.33 -13.75 0.54
N ARG A 593 -8.43 -13.50 1.50
CA ARG A 593 -7.35 -12.50 1.36
C ARG A 593 -6.26 -12.90 0.37
N PHE A 594 -6.16 -14.20 0.07
CA PHE A 594 -5.16 -14.76 -0.83
C PHE A 594 -5.79 -15.35 -2.09
N PHE A 595 -6.99 -14.89 -2.46
CA PHE A 595 -7.77 -15.48 -3.54
C PHE A 595 -8.08 -14.45 -4.63
N VAL A 596 -7.81 -14.81 -5.89
CA VAL A 596 -7.97 -13.88 -7.03
C VAL A 596 -9.43 -13.46 -7.23
N GLY A 597 -10.39 -14.33 -6.87
CA GLY A 597 -11.82 -14.04 -6.97
C GLY A 597 -12.21 -12.75 -6.24
N ARG A 598 -11.64 -12.49 -5.05
CA ARG A 598 -11.91 -11.27 -4.28
C ARG A 598 -11.58 -10.01 -5.08
N TRP A 599 -10.45 -9.99 -5.79
CA TRP A 599 -10.02 -8.86 -6.62
C TRP A 599 -10.92 -8.65 -7.84
N LEU A 600 -11.23 -9.73 -8.55
CA LEU A 600 -12.06 -9.67 -9.75
C LEU A 600 -13.52 -9.32 -9.41
N ASP A 601 -14.05 -9.82 -8.30
CA ASP A 601 -15.39 -9.49 -7.82
C ASP A 601 -15.51 -8.01 -7.46
N MET A 602 -14.49 -7.42 -6.81
CA MET A 602 -14.46 -5.97 -6.56
C MET A 602 -14.50 -5.16 -7.87
N ALA A 603 -13.75 -5.59 -8.89
CA ALA A 603 -13.74 -4.94 -10.19
C ALA A 603 -15.10 -5.05 -10.90
N ARG A 604 -15.70 -6.26 -10.95
CA ARG A 604 -17.01 -6.47 -11.57
C ARG A 604 -18.14 -5.76 -10.82
N PHE A 605 -18.04 -5.61 -9.50
CA PHE A 605 -19.04 -4.89 -8.69
C PHE A 605 -19.13 -3.39 -9.01
N LYS A 606 -18.20 -2.85 -9.82
CA LYS A 606 -18.21 -1.45 -10.27
C LYS A 606 -19.33 -1.12 -11.26
N SER A 607 -19.98 -2.10 -11.87
CA SER A 607 -21.12 -1.88 -12.77
C SER A 607 -22.17 -2.96 -12.64
N GLU A 608 -23.40 -2.63 -13.01
CA GLU A 608 -24.46 -3.60 -13.27
C GLU A 608 -24.53 -4.01 -14.75
N GLN A 609 -23.81 -3.31 -15.64
CA GLN A 609 -23.80 -3.58 -17.08
C GLN A 609 -22.71 -4.59 -17.46
N PRO A 610 -23.05 -5.74 -18.07
CA PRO A 610 -22.09 -6.80 -18.37
C PRO A 610 -20.85 -6.32 -19.14
N GLU A 611 -21.02 -5.48 -20.15
CA GLU A 611 -19.92 -4.96 -20.97
C GLU A 611 -18.94 -4.11 -20.16
N LEU A 612 -19.44 -3.36 -19.17
CA LEU A 612 -18.61 -2.54 -18.29
C LEU A 612 -17.96 -3.39 -17.19
N GLN A 613 -18.64 -4.41 -16.69
CA GLN A 613 -18.04 -5.40 -15.79
C GLN A 613 -16.84 -6.09 -16.44
N ASP A 614 -16.96 -6.44 -17.73
CA ASP A 614 -15.88 -7.08 -18.48
C ASP A 614 -14.69 -6.13 -18.69
N LEU A 615 -14.94 -4.83 -18.94
CA LEU A 615 -13.89 -3.81 -19.00
C LEU A 615 -13.14 -3.67 -17.65
N TYR A 616 -13.89 -3.64 -16.55
CA TYR A 616 -13.29 -3.53 -15.21
C TYR A 616 -12.49 -4.78 -14.85
N GLU A 617 -13.02 -5.97 -15.14
CA GLU A 617 -12.31 -7.23 -14.95
C GLU A 617 -11.04 -7.31 -15.81
N HIS A 618 -11.11 -6.90 -17.08
CA HIS A 618 -9.95 -6.86 -17.98
C HIS A 618 -8.82 -6.00 -17.39
N ASN A 619 -9.15 -4.81 -16.91
CA ASN A 619 -8.19 -3.93 -16.21
C ASN A 619 -7.60 -4.60 -14.96
N ALA A 620 -8.45 -5.26 -14.17
CA ALA A 620 -8.06 -5.95 -12.94
C ALA A 620 -7.09 -7.11 -13.21
N ARG A 621 -7.37 -7.92 -14.24
CA ARG A 621 -6.53 -9.03 -14.70
C ARG A 621 -5.23 -8.54 -15.32
N MET A 622 -5.30 -7.58 -16.23
CA MET A 622 -4.14 -7.04 -16.92
C MET A 622 -3.13 -6.49 -15.91
N LEU A 623 -3.56 -5.69 -14.93
CA LEU A 623 -2.66 -5.07 -13.95
C LEU A 623 -1.80 -6.08 -13.18
N ILE A 624 -2.38 -7.21 -12.75
CA ILE A 624 -1.70 -8.22 -11.91
C ILE A 624 -1.03 -9.35 -12.71
N GLY A 625 -1.20 -9.36 -14.03
CA GLY A 625 -0.59 -10.31 -14.94
C GLY A 625 0.37 -9.63 -15.92
N THR A 626 -0.06 -9.45 -17.17
CA THR A 626 0.80 -8.93 -18.24
C THR A 626 1.15 -7.45 -18.10
N TRP A 627 0.43 -6.70 -17.25
CA TRP A 627 0.46 -5.26 -17.01
C TRP A 627 0.08 -4.39 -18.21
N THR A 628 0.44 -4.82 -19.41
CA THR A 628 0.14 -4.19 -20.70
C THR A 628 -0.46 -5.19 -21.69
N GLU A 629 -1.05 -4.67 -22.77
CA GLU A 629 -1.60 -5.45 -23.88
C GLU A 629 -0.54 -6.19 -24.71
N THR A 630 0.68 -5.65 -24.71
CA THR A 630 1.85 -6.15 -25.43
C THR A 630 2.95 -6.48 -24.43
N LEU A 631 3.96 -7.24 -24.84
CA LEU A 631 5.07 -7.57 -23.95
C LEU A 631 5.88 -6.31 -23.62
N SER A 632 6.05 -6.04 -22.33
CA SER A 632 6.79 -4.88 -21.82
C SER A 632 7.62 -5.25 -20.58
N PRO A 633 8.57 -4.39 -20.15
CA PRO A 633 9.37 -4.65 -18.95
C PRO A 633 8.57 -4.75 -17.63
N VAL A 634 7.31 -4.32 -17.62
CA VAL A 634 6.42 -4.32 -16.44
C VAL A 634 5.56 -5.59 -16.32
N ARG A 635 5.69 -6.55 -17.26
CA ARG A 635 5.10 -7.88 -17.13
C ARG A 635 5.44 -8.49 -15.76
N ASP A 636 4.44 -9.06 -15.10
CA ASP A 636 4.54 -9.68 -13.77
C ASP A 636 5.07 -8.73 -12.65
N TYR A 637 5.14 -7.41 -12.88
CA TYR A 637 5.59 -6.47 -11.84
C TYR A 637 4.75 -6.56 -10.56
N ALA A 638 3.43 -6.64 -10.75
CA ALA A 638 2.43 -6.73 -9.69
C ALA A 638 1.96 -8.18 -9.46
N HIS A 639 2.85 -9.16 -9.66
CA HIS A 639 2.52 -10.57 -9.49
C HIS A 639 1.88 -10.86 -8.12
N LYS A 640 1.03 -11.89 -8.07
CA LYS A 640 0.33 -12.29 -6.84
C LYS A 640 0.45 -13.79 -6.63
N GLU A 641 0.86 -14.19 -5.44
CA GLU A 641 0.64 -15.56 -4.99
C GLU A 641 -0.80 -15.65 -4.50
N TRP A 642 -1.72 -15.76 -5.44
CA TRP A 642 -3.15 -15.93 -5.19
C TRP A 642 -3.66 -17.27 -5.70
N GLY A 643 -4.53 -17.91 -4.92
CA GLY A 643 -5.33 -19.05 -5.35
C GLY A 643 -6.17 -18.68 -6.57
N GLY A 644 -6.30 -19.60 -7.52
CA GLY A 644 -6.84 -19.37 -8.86
C GLY A 644 -5.78 -18.83 -9.84
N LEU A 645 -5.01 -17.81 -9.45
CA LEU A 645 -3.97 -17.25 -10.32
C LEU A 645 -2.77 -18.19 -10.48
N LEU A 646 -2.35 -18.86 -9.40
CA LEU A 646 -1.32 -19.91 -9.47
C LEU A 646 -1.72 -21.03 -10.43
N LYS A 647 -2.95 -21.52 -10.33
CA LYS A 647 -3.47 -22.58 -11.19
C LYS A 647 -3.70 -22.16 -12.65
N ASP A 648 -4.31 -21.01 -12.90
CA ASP A 648 -4.80 -20.67 -14.25
C ASP A 648 -3.87 -19.74 -15.04
N TYR A 649 -2.90 -19.08 -14.38
CA TYR A 649 -1.93 -18.19 -15.03
C TYR A 649 -0.50 -18.72 -14.93
N TYR A 650 -0.03 -19.06 -13.72
CA TYR A 650 1.38 -19.43 -13.50
C TYR A 650 1.71 -20.90 -13.82
N LEU A 651 0.85 -21.83 -13.41
CA LEU A 651 1.06 -23.27 -13.61
C LEU A 651 1.11 -23.68 -15.09
N PRO A 652 0.24 -23.21 -16.00
CA PRO A 652 0.28 -23.61 -17.41
C PRO A 652 1.57 -23.17 -18.08
N ARG A 653 2.05 -21.97 -17.72
CA ARG A 653 3.32 -21.42 -18.20
C ARG A 653 4.51 -22.30 -17.83
N TRP A 654 4.62 -22.70 -16.56
CA TRP A 654 5.68 -23.61 -16.12
C TRP A 654 5.55 -25.01 -16.70
N THR A 655 4.34 -25.55 -16.77
CA THR A 655 4.06 -26.88 -17.35
C THR A 655 4.51 -26.95 -18.81
N ASN A 656 4.18 -25.94 -19.61
CA ASN A 656 4.58 -25.87 -21.02
C ASN A 656 6.11 -25.79 -21.17
N TYR A 657 6.77 -24.97 -20.35
CA TYR A 657 8.23 -24.85 -20.40
C TYR A 657 8.94 -26.13 -19.96
N ILE A 658 8.49 -26.78 -18.88
CA ILE A 658 9.05 -28.05 -18.41
C ILE A 658 8.85 -29.15 -19.45
N THR A 659 7.68 -29.20 -20.10
CA THR A 659 7.42 -30.16 -21.20
C THR A 659 8.38 -29.93 -22.36
N TYR A 660 8.62 -28.68 -22.73
CA TYR A 660 9.62 -28.31 -23.72
C TYR A 660 11.02 -28.80 -23.33
N LEU A 661 11.47 -28.51 -22.10
CA LEU A 661 12.78 -28.94 -21.61
C LEU A 661 12.90 -30.48 -21.62
N LYS A 662 11.88 -31.20 -21.17
CA LYS A 662 11.85 -32.67 -21.21
C LYS A 662 12.02 -33.21 -22.63
N GLY A 663 11.26 -32.69 -23.59
CA GLY A 663 11.40 -33.09 -24.99
C GLY A 663 12.80 -32.85 -25.54
N THR A 664 13.46 -31.74 -25.17
CA THR A 664 14.85 -31.49 -25.58
C THR A 664 15.86 -32.46 -24.95
N LEU A 665 15.65 -32.90 -23.70
CA LEU A 665 16.47 -33.94 -23.06
C LEU A 665 16.30 -35.30 -23.75
N GLU A 666 15.11 -35.57 -24.29
CA GLU A 666 14.79 -36.77 -25.07
C GLU A 666 15.25 -36.69 -26.54
N GLY A 667 15.93 -35.60 -26.92
CA GLY A 667 16.47 -35.39 -28.27
C GLY A 667 15.47 -34.84 -29.30
N GLN A 668 14.31 -34.35 -28.85
CA GLN A 668 13.32 -33.72 -29.72
C GLN A 668 13.73 -32.29 -30.07
N SER A 669 13.45 -31.86 -31.31
CA SER A 669 13.62 -30.48 -31.75
C SER A 669 12.31 -29.71 -31.59
N LEU A 670 12.12 -29.08 -30.44
CA LEU A 670 10.91 -28.31 -30.11
C LEU A 670 11.18 -26.80 -30.16
N ALA A 671 10.15 -26.01 -30.49
CA ALA A 671 10.20 -24.56 -30.34
C ALA A 671 10.01 -24.17 -28.87
N VAL A 672 10.66 -23.10 -28.42
CA VAL A 672 10.45 -22.56 -27.06
C VAL A 672 8.99 -22.08 -26.96
N PRO A 673 8.23 -22.49 -25.93
CA PRO A 673 6.84 -22.05 -25.76
C PRO A 673 6.74 -20.53 -25.58
N ASP A 674 5.84 -19.90 -26.32
CA ASP A 674 5.47 -18.50 -26.10
C ASP A 674 4.47 -18.42 -24.93
N SER A 675 4.98 -18.11 -23.75
CA SER A 675 4.17 -17.94 -22.54
C SER A 675 3.25 -16.71 -22.59
N PHE A 676 3.62 -15.66 -23.32
CA PHE A 676 2.87 -14.40 -23.29
C PHE A 676 1.48 -14.53 -23.91
N GLN A 677 1.31 -15.37 -24.93
CA GLN A 677 -0.01 -15.62 -25.52
C GLN A 677 -0.96 -16.32 -24.54
N ALA A 678 -0.46 -17.29 -23.77
CA ALA A 678 -1.27 -17.97 -22.75
C ALA A 678 -1.68 -17.01 -21.62
N GLU A 679 -0.76 -16.15 -21.20
CA GLU A 679 -1.02 -15.10 -20.21
C GLU A 679 -2.06 -14.09 -20.70
N LYS A 680 -1.95 -13.65 -21.96
CA LYS A 680 -2.94 -12.78 -22.59
C LYS A 680 -4.32 -13.46 -22.69
N ALA A 681 -4.36 -14.76 -22.95
CA ALA A 681 -5.61 -15.51 -22.95
C ALA A 681 -6.29 -15.50 -21.56
N TRP A 682 -5.52 -15.58 -20.47
CA TRP A 682 -6.05 -15.44 -19.11
C TRP A 682 -6.56 -14.03 -18.81
N VAL A 683 -5.85 -12.99 -19.31
CA VAL A 683 -6.28 -11.59 -19.17
C VAL A 683 -7.64 -11.36 -19.85
N ASN A 684 -7.84 -11.95 -21.03
CA ASN A 684 -9.09 -11.86 -21.80
C ASN A 684 -10.16 -12.88 -21.36
N ALA A 685 -9.90 -13.69 -20.34
CA ALA A 685 -10.84 -14.70 -19.88
C ALA A 685 -11.87 -14.10 -18.90
N HIS A 686 -13.01 -14.78 -18.78
CA HIS A 686 -14.09 -14.46 -17.84
C HIS A 686 -14.40 -15.64 -16.91
N ASN A 687 -13.38 -16.46 -16.60
CA ASN A 687 -13.54 -17.58 -15.69
C ASN A 687 -13.86 -17.08 -14.28
N ARG A 688 -14.86 -17.70 -13.64
CA ARG A 688 -15.29 -17.34 -12.28
C ARG A 688 -14.50 -18.14 -11.25
N TYR A 689 -14.08 -17.46 -10.20
CA TYR A 689 -13.40 -18.06 -9.06
C TYR A 689 -14.31 -17.94 -7.84
N VAL A 690 -14.68 -19.06 -7.25
CA VAL A 690 -15.55 -19.11 -6.07
C VAL A 690 -14.75 -19.69 -4.92
N LEU A 691 -14.73 -19.00 -3.78
CA LEU A 691 -14.12 -19.51 -2.57
C LEU A 691 -15.02 -20.61 -1.98
N GLU A 692 -14.44 -21.78 -1.71
CA GLU A 692 -15.19 -22.89 -1.12
C GLU A 692 -15.48 -22.59 0.37
N ALA A 693 -16.76 -22.59 0.74
CA ALA A 693 -17.21 -22.14 2.07
C ALA A 693 -16.84 -23.12 3.21
N ASP A 694 -16.61 -24.40 2.90
CA ASP A 694 -16.39 -25.46 3.88
C ASP A 694 -14.89 -25.83 4.05
N VAL A 695 -13.98 -25.08 3.44
CA VAL A 695 -12.54 -25.32 3.54
C VAL A 695 -11.97 -24.55 4.74
N ASP A 696 -11.40 -25.28 5.69
CA ASP A 696 -10.71 -24.69 6.84
C ASP A 696 -9.27 -24.27 6.43
N PRO A 697 -8.93 -22.96 6.49
CA PRO A 697 -7.60 -22.48 6.11
C PRO A 697 -6.49 -23.01 7.03
N VAL A 698 -6.78 -23.25 8.31
CA VAL A 698 -5.80 -23.72 9.29
C VAL A 698 -5.50 -25.19 9.10
N GLU A 699 -6.53 -26.02 8.89
CA GLU A 699 -6.31 -27.44 8.59
C GLU A 699 -5.63 -27.65 7.24
N THR A 700 -5.95 -26.82 6.25
CA THR A 700 -5.24 -26.80 4.97
C THR A 700 -3.77 -26.44 5.17
N ALA A 701 -3.47 -25.39 5.94
CA ALA A 701 -2.10 -25.00 6.27
C ALA A 701 -1.32 -26.10 7.02
N LYS A 702 -1.94 -26.76 8.01
CA LYS A 702 -1.35 -27.91 8.73
C LYS A 702 -1.01 -29.05 7.78
N ARG A 703 -1.93 -29.41 6.89
CA ARG A 703 -1.72 -30.48 5.90
C ARG A 703 -0.59 -30.13 4.94
N MET A 704 -0.56 -28.90 4.41
CA MET A 704 0.49 -28.47 3.49
C MET A 704 1.86 -28.45 4.14
N TYR A 705 1.97 -27.92 5.36
CA TYR A 705 3.22 -27.98 6.11
C TYR A 705 3.65 -29.45 6.37
N GLY A 706 2.73 -30.27 6.87
CA GLY A 706 2.98 -31.68 7.20
C GLY A 706 3.36 -32.55 6.01
N LYS A 707 2.87 -32.24 4.80
CA LYS A 707 3.23 -32.92 3.55
C LYS A 707 4.73 -32.83 3.25
N TYR A 708 5.41 -31.78 3.71
CA TYR A 708 6.81 -31.50 3.39
C TYR A 708 7.75 -31.52 4.60
N CYS A 709 7.23 -31.41 5.84
CA CYS A 709 8.02 -31.36 7.09
C CYS A 709 8.60 -32.73 7.55
N GLY A 710 8.73 -33.72 6.66
CA GLY A 710 9.19 -35.08 6.98
C GLY A 710 10.01 -35.74 5.87
N LEU A 711 10.62 -34.92 5.01
CA LEU A 711 11.65 -35.32 4.05
C LEU A 711 13.04 -34.98 4.58
#